data_AF-A0A848BV55-F1
#
_entry.id   AF-A0A848BV55-F1
#
_cell.length_a   1.000
_cell.length_b   1.000
_cell.length_c   1.000
_cell.angle_alpha   90.00
_cell.angle_beta   90.00
_cell.angle_gamma   90.00
#
_symmetry.space_group_name_H-M   'P 1'
#
loop_
_entity.id
_entity.type
_entity.pdbx_description
1 polymer ?
#
loop_
_entity_poly.entity_id
_entity_poly.type
_entity_poly.pdbx_seq_one_letter_code
_entity_poly.pdbx_strand_id
1 'polypeptide(L)'
;MKNIFEIISEELKIGIKQIENTVKLLDEGSTVPFISRYRKEATGNLDENQIGDILKSVTYIRNLEKRKEEVINLIEEQGKLTDELKKNILEATKLQEVEDLYLPYKKRRKTKADIAIEKGLEPLSQFIYLAKTMESIEKEAKKYITEEVGTFEEAIEGAKLIVAQKISENAQYREYLRNVYLKDAIVTSKNTKKALELDEKKVYGDYYEYSETIKTILSHRVLALNRGEKEEILNVSLKIEDVVRDRIEKYILKKEFKNYEIEEFLLEIIKDSLDRLILPSIEREVRNILTEKSEEEAIGIFKENLKNLLLQPPLKEKNILGLDPGYRTGCKVAVVDKNGFYVTNDVFHLVEGMDSPKQLEISREKLLKYLDKYEIDIVSIGNGTASRETESFVAKTIRENNKQAKYVITNEAGASVYSASKLANEEFPDLDVTVRGAISIARRIQDPLGELVKIDPKSIGVGMYQHDVDQKRLAESLEEVIASVVNSVGINVNTASWALLEHVSGIKKNIAKNIVEYRKENGNFKNRKSLLKVKGLGNKAYEQMAGFLIIENGENILDNTIIHPESYEIAEEILTVNNISLKEYRENLKDSREKLKSFNFEKFADEKGYGKETVKDIYEALIRDRRDPRDELERPLLKSDILNIENLQPGMELEGTVRNVVKFGAFIDIGLKNDALLHISEISDKFVKDPSEVLSVGQIIKVKVKDIDKERQRVGLTRRTTK
;
A
#
# COMPACT_ATOMS: atom_id res chain seq x y z
N MET A 1 10.39 -26.15 21.30
CA MET A 1 10.10 -25.11 20.30
C MET A 1 9.39 -23.98 21.01
N LYS A 2 9.76 -22.74 20.72
CA LYS A 2 9.04 -21.56 21.25
C LYS A 2 7.60 -21.59 20.76
N ASN A 3 6.65 -21.22 21.62
CA ASN A 3 5.26 -21.07 21.22
C ASN A 3 5.16 -19.94 20.18
N ILE A 4 4.21 -20.01 19.23
CA ILE A 4 3.94 -18.95 18.23
C ILE A 4 3.90 -17.56 18.88
N PHE A 5 3.30 -17.45 20.06
CA PHE A 5 3.18 -16.18 20.79
C PHE A 5 4.51 -15.67 21.36
N GLU A 6 5.44 -16.55 21.73
CA GLU A 6 6.78 -16.15 22.20
C GLU A 6 7.61 -15.56 21.05
N ILE A 7 7.50 -16.15 19.86
CA ILE A 7 8.17 -15.66 18.65
C ILE A 7 7.69 -14.25 18.31
N ILE A 8 6.37 -14.05 18.28
CA ILE A 8 5.76 -12.75 17.97
C ILE A 8 6.09 -11.72 19.06
N SER A 9 6.14 -12.15 20.32
CA SER A 9 6.50 -11.28 21.45
C SER A 9 7.93 -10.74 21.32
N GLU A 10 8.88 -11.59 20.93
CA GLU A 10 10.27 -11.17 20.69
C GLU A 10 10.41 -10.25 19.48
N GLU A 11 9.68 -10.53 18.40
CA GLU A 11 9.69 -9.75 17.16
C GLU A 11 9.09 -8.35 17.36
N LEU A 12 7.86 -8.29 17.88
CA LEU A 12 7.09 -7.04 17.99
C LEU A 12 7.32 -6.30 19.32
N LYS A 13 7.99 -6.92 20.29
CA LYS A 13 8.18 -6.41 21.66
C LYS A 13 6.86 -6.12 22.38
N ILE A 14 5.85 -6.96 22.13
CA ILE A 14 4.51 -6.91 22.76
C ILE A 14 4.39 -8.06 23.76
N GLY A 15 3.69 -7.86 24.88
CA GLY A 15 3.53 -8.90 25.90
C GLY A 15 2.74 -10.11 25.39
N ILE A 16 3.16 -11.32 25.76
CA ILE A 16 2.55 -12.60 25.32
C ILE A 16 1.03 -12.62 25.55
N LYS A 17 0.56 -12.22 26.74
CA LYS A 17 -0.88 -12.18 27.05
C LYS A 17 -1.67 -11.25 26.13
N GLN A 18 -1.08 -10.13 25.72
CA GLN A 18 -1.72 -9.19 24.81
C GLN A 18 -1.89 -9.83 23.43
N ILE A 19 -0.86 -10.53 22.96
CA ILE A 19 -0.89 -11.27 21.69
C ILE A 19 -1.94 -12.38 21.74
N GLU A 20 -1.93 -13.22 22.78
CA GLU A 20 -2.90 -14.32 22.96
C GLU A 20 -4.34 -13.82 22.91
N ASN A 21 -4.66 -12.77 23.67
CA ASN A 21 -6.00 -12.19 23.69
C ASN A 21 -6.39 -11.58 22.34
N THR A 22 -5.44 -10.91 21.67
CA THR A 22 -5.67 -10.30 20.36
C THR A 22 -5.95 -11.38 19.30
N VAL A 23 -5.16 -12.45 19.28
CA VAL A 23 -5.35 -13.59 18.35
C VAL A 23 -6.67 -14.28 18.60
N LYS A 24 -7.05 -14.48 19.87
CA LYS A 24 -8.36 -15.04 20.21
C LYS A 24 -9.50 -14.19 19.63
N LEU A 25 -9.45 -12.87 19.78
CA LEU A 25 -10.48 -11.98 19.23
C LEU A 25 -10.53 -12.03 17.69
N LEU A 26 -9.37 -12.07 17.03
CA LEU A 26 -9.27 -12.20 15.57
C LEU A 26 -9.84 -13.53 15.07
N ASP A 27 -9.52 -14.65 15.75
CA ASP A 27 -10.04 -15.98 15.41
C ASP A 27 -11.55 -16.09 15.67
N GLU A 28 -12.09 -15.35 16.65
CA GLU A 28 -13.54 -15.18 16.90
C GLU A 28 -14.24 -14.25 15.89
N GLY A 29 -13.50 -13.72 14.91
CA GLY A 29 -14.02 -12.91 13.81
C GLY A 29 -14.22 -11.44 14.15
N SER A 30 -13.58 -10.92 15.19
CA SER A 30 -13.52 -9.47 15.43
C SER A 30 -12.55 -8.78 14.48
N THR A 31 -12.90 -7.58 14.04
CA THR A 31 -12.10 -6.81 13.08
C THR A 31 -11.01 -6.00 13.79
N VAL A 32 -9.96 -5.63 13.07
CA VAL A 32 -8.88 -4.77 13.61
C VAL A 32 -9.41 -3.44 14.15
N PRO A 33 -10.25 -2.65 13.43
CA PRO A 33 -10.81 -1.41 13.96
C PRO A 33 -11.68 -1.63 15.21
N PHE A 34 -12.41 -2.75 15.29
CA PHE A 34 -13.23 -3.06 16.45
C PHE A 34 -12.38 -3.38 17.68
N ILE A 35 -11.34 -4.20 17.51
CA ILE A 35 -10.44 -4.59 18.61
C ILE A 35 -9.69 -3.36 19.15
N SER A 36 -9.11 -2.54 18.26
CA SER A 36 -8.34 -1.34 18.65
C SER A 36 -9.18 -0.33 19.42
N ARG A 37 -10.48 -0.22 19.11
CA ARG A 37 -11.37 0.77 19.73
C ARG A 37 -12.10 0.24 20.96
N TYR A 38 -12.63 -0.98 20.91
CA TYR A 38 -13.60 -1.47 21.91
C TYR A 38 -13.08 -2.63 22.75
N ARG A 39 -11.86 -3.12 22.52
CA ARG A 39 -11.27 -4.24 23.28
C ARG A 39 -9.91 -3.89 23.89
N LYS A 40 -9.70 -2.61 24.22
CA LYS A 40 -8.45 -2.08 24.78
C LYS A 40 -8.03 -2.79 26.07
N GLU A 41 -8.95 -3.12 26.96
CA GLU A 41 -8.65 -3.84 28.20
C GLU A 41 -8.14 -5.25 27.93
N ALA A 42 -8.72 -5.93 26.94
CA ALA A 42 -8.33 -7.29 26.58
C ALA A 42 -6.94 -7.32 25.94
N THR A 43 -6.61 -6.32 25.12
CA THR A 43 -5.34 -6.25 24.39
C THR A 43 -4.25 -5.47 25.13
N GLY A 44 -4.57 -4.77 26.21
CA GLY A 44 -3.64 -3.84 26.86
C GLY A 44 -3.39 -2.59 26.01
N ASN A 45 -4.44 -2.07 25.39
CA ASN A 45 -4.48 -0.84 24.59
C ASN A 45 -3.57 -0.85 23.36
N LEU A 46 -3.55 -1.96 22.62
CA LEU A 46 -2.86 -2.03 21.34
C LEU A 46 -3.59 -1.21 20.28
N ASP A 47 -2.83 -0.48 19.46
CA ASP A 47 -3.36 0.27 18.33
C ASP A 47 -3.61 -0.60 17.08
N GLU A 48 -4.23 -0.02 16.05
CA GLU A 48 -4.55 -0.73 14.80
C GLU A 48 -3.30 -1.28 14.08
N ASN A 49 -2.17 -0.57 14.13
CA ASN A 49 -0.93 -1.01 13.47
C ASN A 49 -0.37 -2.23 14.21
N GLN A 50 -0.29 -2.17 15.55
CA GLN A 50 0.18 -3.28 16.37
C GLN A 50 -0.68 -4.53 16.22
N ILE A 51 -2.01 -4.38 16.19
CA ILE A 51 -2.93 -5.50 15.95
C ILE A 51 -2.76 -6.06 14.53
N GLY A 52 -2.58 -5.19 13.54
CA GLY A 52 -2.29 -5.57 12.15
C GLY A 52 -0.97 -6.36 12.02
N ASP A 53 0.08 -5.92 12.71
CA ASP A 53 1.38 -6.59 12.72
C ASP A 53 1.28 -7.97 13.40
N ILE A 54 0.53 -8.08 14.50
CA ILE A 54 0.22 -9.38 15.13
C ILE A 54 -0.48 -10.30 14.13
N LEU A 55 -1.53 -9.83 13.44
CA LEU A 55 -2.26 -10.63 12.45
C LEU A 55 -1.35 -11.14 11.33
N LYS A 56 -0.45 -10.28 10.82
CA LYS A 56 0.53 -10.64 9.79
C LYS A 56 1.51 -11.69 10.28
N SER A 57 2.16 -11.49 11.43
CA SER A 57 3.12 -12.45 11.99
C SER A 57 2.47 -13.79 12.31
N VAL A 58 1.26 -13.80 12.90
CA VAL A 58 0.50 -15.04 13.17
C VAL A 58 0.18 -15.77 11.88
N THR A 59 -0.27 -15.06 10.85
CA THR A 59 -0.60 -15.64 9.54
C THR A 59 0.64 -16.24 8.89
N TYR A 60 1.77 -15.53 8.94
CA TYR A 60 3.05 -16.02 8.43
C TYR A 60 3.48 -17.30 9.14
N ILE A 61 3.50 -17.32 10.48
CA ILE A 61 3.94 -18.48 11.25
C ILE A 61 3.00 -19.67 11.03
N ARG A 62 1.66 -19.45 11.00
CA ARG A 62 0.68 -20.51 10.67
C ARG A 62 0.95 -21.11 9.28
N ASN A 63 1.25 -20.29 8.28
CA ASN A 63 1.59 -20.76 6.94
C ASN A 63 2.92 -21.51 6.90
N LEU A 64 3.92 -21.05 7.65
CA LEU A 64 5.21 -21.73 7.80
C LEU A 64 5.04 -23.11 8.42
N GLU A 65 4.32 -23.23 9.54
CA GLU A 65 4.08 -24.51 10.21
C GLU A 65 3.33 -25.48 9.30
N LYS A 66 2.29 -25.01 8.61
CA LYS A 66 1.60 -25.83 7.60
C LYS A 66 2.56 -26.32 6.51
N ARG A 67 3.46 -25.45 6.03
CA ARG A 67 4.43 -25.83 5.01
C ARG A 67 5.46 -26.83 5.51
N LYS A 68 5.91 -26.71 6.77
CA LYS A 68 6.80 -27.71 7.41
C LYS A 68 6.14 -29.08 7.43
N GLU A 69 4.88 -29.17 7.86
CA GLU A 69 4.12 -30.41 7.89
C GLU A 69 3.99 -31.02 6.48
N GLU A 70 3.62 -30.22 5.48
CA GLU A 70 3.55 -30.65 4.08
C GLU A 70 4.89 -31.23 3.59
N VAL A 71 6.00 -30.55 3.84
CA VAL A 71 7.34 -30.98 3.42
C VAL A 71 7.76 -32.27 4.13
N ILE A 72 7.50 -32.40 5.44
CA ILE A 72 7.77 -33.63 6.19
C ILE A 72 7.05 -34.81 5.56
N ASN A 73 5.75 -34.66 5.27
CA ASN A 73 4.94 -35.70 4.65
C ASN A 73 5.48 -36.07 3.25
N LEU A 74 5.83 -35.08 2.42
CA LEU A 74 6.35 -35.30 1.07
C LEU A 74 7.70 -36.05 1.04
N ILE A 75 8.53 -35.89 2.07
CA ILE A 75 9.82 -36.59 2.21
C ILE A 75 9.61 -37.98 2.81
N GLU A 76 8.67 -38.13 3.76
CA GLU A 76 8.29 -39.41 4.36
C GLU A 76 7.70 -40.37 3.32
N GLU A 77 6.83 -39.88 2.42
CA GLU A 77 6.29 -40.66 1.29
C GLU A 77 7.37 -41.24 0.37
N GLN A 78 8.55 -40.61 0.32
CA GLN A 78 9.70 -41.08 -0.46
C GLN A 78 10.59 -42.06 0.32
N GLY A 79 10.31 -42.31 1.60
CA GLY A 79 11.14 -43.13 2.48
C GLY A 79 12.51 -42.51 2.78
N LYS A 80 12.65 -41.19 2.65
CA LYS A 80 13.92 -40.46 2.80
C LYS A 80 13.99 -39.59 4.05
N LEU A 81 12.94 -39.56 4.87
CA LEU A 81 12.89 -38.73 6.07
C LEU A 81 13.75 -39.34 7.18
N THR A 82 14.83 -38.67 7.55
CA THR A 82 15.66 -39.02 8.71
C THR A 82 15.23 -38.20 9.93
N ASP A 83 15.52 -38.69 11.15
CA ASP A 83 15.23 -37.96 12.38
C ASP A 83 15.94 -36.60 12.43
N GLU A 84 17.17 -36.52 11.91
CA GLU A 84 17.95 -35.29 11.81
C GLU A 84 17.30 -34.30 10.83
N LEU A 85 16.86 -34.76 9.66
CA LEU A 85 16.19 -33.91 8.68
C LEU A 85 14.85 -33.41 9.20
N LYS A 86 14.05 -34.28 9.84
CA LYS A 86 12.79 -33.91 10.49
C LYS A 86 13.02 -32.83 11.54
N LYS A 87 14.05 -33.00 12.38
CA LYS A 87 14.43 -32.00 13.38
C LYS A 87 14.80 -30.66 12.73
N ASN A 88 15.63 -30.67 11.70
CA ASN A 88 16.05 -29.46 10.99
C ASN A 88 14.86 -28.71 10.35
N ILE A 89 13.88 -29.43 9.77
CA ILE A 89 12.67 -28.82 9.20
C ILE A 89 11.81 -28.18 10.30
N LEU A 90 11.65 -28.86 11.44
CA LEU A 90 10.87 -28.33 12.57
C LEU A 90 11.52 -27.08 13.19
N GLU A 91 12.86 -27.06 13.28
CA GLU A 91 13.63 -25.93 13.81
C GLU A 91 13.75 -24.74 12.84
N ALA A 92 13.45 -24.93 11.56
CA ALA A 92 13.49 -23.85 10.57
C ALA A 92 12.57 -22.68 10.97
N THR A 93 13.09 -21.46 10.89
CA THR A 93 12.37 -20.24 11.30
C THR A 93 11.83 -19.46 10.11
N LYS A 94 12.28 -19.78 8.89
CA LYS A 94 11.89 -19.12 7.65
C LYS A 94 11.42 -20.12 6.62
N LEU A 95 10.47 -19.69 5.79
CA LEU A 95 9.98 -20.49 4.66
C LEU A 95 11.13 -20.95 3.73
N GLN A 96 12.09 -20.07 3.47
CA GLN A 96 13.22 -20.40 2.58
C GLN A 96 14.12 -21.51 3.14
N GLU A 97 14.29 -21.59 4.46
CA GLU A 97 15.07 -22.68 5.09
C GLU A 97 14.38 -24.03 4.87
N VAL A 98 13.04 -24.05 4.99
CA VAL A 98 12.23 -25.23 4.70
C VAL A 98 12.34 -25.63 3.23
N GLU A 99 12.28 -24.67 2.31
CA GLU A 99 12.43 -24.93 0.87
C GLU A 99 13.85 -25.41 0.50
N ASP A 100 14.89 -24.86 1.13
CA ASP A 100 16.28 -25.29 0.92
C ASP A 100 16.49 -26.74 1.41
N LEU A 101 15.90 -27.12 2.56
CA LEU A 101 15.92 -28.49 3.08
C LEU A 101 15.11 -29.46 2.21
N TYR A 102 14.03 -28.99 1.60
CA TYR A 102 13.18 -29.79 0.71
C TYR A 102 13.76 -29.97 -0.69
N LEU A 103 14.63 -29.07 -1.14
CA LEU A 103 15.16 -29.01 -2.50
C LEU A 103 15.67 -30.37 -3.06
N PRO A 104 16.44 -31.19 -2.32
CA PRO A 104 16.92 -32.49 -2.81
C PRO A 104 15.77 -33.45 -3.17
N TYR A 105 14.63 -33.35 -2.48
CA TYR A 105 13.49 -34.27 -2.57
C TYR A 105 12.37 -33.75 -3.49
N LYS A 106 12.54 -32.55 -4.05
CA LYS A 106 11.56 -31.92 -4.92
C LYS A 106 11.52 -32.63 -6.28
N LYS A 107 10.35 -33.11 -6.68
CA LYS A 107 10.13 -33.74 -8.00
C LYS A 107 10.56 -32.80 -9.13
N ARG A 108 11.55 -33.21 -9.93
CA ARG A 108 12.15 -32.43 -11.02
C ARG A 108 12.46 -33.30 -12.24
N ARG A 109 12.79 -32.66 -13.37
CA ARG A 109 13.33 -33.37 -14.55
C ARG A 109 14.68 -34.00 -14.20
N LYS A 110 14.95 -35.20 -14.74
CA LYS A 110 16.24 -35.88 -14.58
C LYS A 110 17.38 -34.95 -14.97
N THR A 111 18.31 -34.74 -14.05
CA THR A 111 19.52 -33.96 -14.28
C THR A 111 20.60 -34.82 -14.93
N LYS A 112 21.70 -34.20 -15.38
CA LYS A 112 22.88 -34.95 -15.82
C LYS A 112 23.49 -35.80 -14.69
N ALA A 113 23.34 -35.36 -13.43
CA ALA A 113 23.81 -36.10 -12.27
C ALA A 113 22.92 -37.31 -11.99
N ASP A 114 21.60 -37.18 -12.11
CA ASP A 114 20.67 -38.30 -11.96
C ASP A 114 20.94 -39.38 -13.02
N ILE A 115 21.24 -38.96 -14.27
CA ILE A 115 21.67 -39.87 -15.35
C ILE A 115 23.01 -40.54 -15.00
N ALA A 116 23.98 -39.82 -14.44
CA ALA A 116 25.24 -40.40 -14.01
C ALA A 116 25.06 -41.42 -12.86
N ILE A 117 24.13 -41.19 -11.94
CA ILE A 117 23.75 -42.15 -10.89
C ILE A 117 23.15 -43.42 -11.52
N GLU A 118 22.24 -43.27 -12.49
CA GLU A 118 21.64 -44.40 -13.22
C GLU A 118 22.68 -45.24 -13.98
N LYS A 119 23.73 -44.58 -14.51
CA LYS A 119 24.91 -45.24 -15.12
C LYS A 119 25.85 -45.91 -14.11
N GLY A 120 25.52 -45.89 -12.80
CA GLY A 120 26.30 -46.55 -11.75
C GLY A 120 27.53 -45.77 -11.26
N LEU A 121 27.61 -44.46 -11.50
CA LEU A 121 28.78 -43.64 -11.13
C LEU A 121 28.73 -43.08 -9.70
N GLU A 122 27.67 -43.36 -8.94
CA GLU A 122 27.53 -42.89 -7.55
C GLU A 122 28.69 -43.34 -6.64
N PRO A 123 29.16 -44.61 -6.66
CA PRO A 123 30.28 -45.02 -5.82
C PRO A 123 31.60 -44.31 -6.17
N LEU A 124 31.83 -43.99 -7.45
CA LEU A 124 32.98 -43.19 -7.88
C LEU A 124 32.91 -41.76 -7.33
N SER A 125 31.71 -41.16 -7.30
CA SER A 125 31.52 -39.84 -6.68
C SER A 125 31.82 -39.84 -5.18
N GLN A 126 31.49 -40.92 -4.47
CA GLN A 126 31.83 -41.09 -3.06
C GLN A 126 33.34 -41.26 -2.85
N PHE A 127 34.02 -41.96 -3.78
CA PHE A 127 35.47 -42.14 -3.73
C PHE A 127 36.24 -40.81 -3.87
N ILE A 128 35.73 -39.84 -4.66
CA ILE A 128 36.35 -38.51 -4.80
C ILE A 128 36.58 -37.84 -3.43
N TYR A 129 35.66 -38.01 -2.47
CA TYR A 129 35.80 -37.45 -1.12
C TYR A 129 36.95 -38.05 -0.29
N LEU A 130 37.41 -39.25 -0.66
CA LEU A 130 38.45 -40.00 0.05
C LEU A 130 39.80 -39.97 -0.69
N ALA A 131 39.79 -39.59 -1.96
CA ALA A 131 40.96 -39.63 -2.83
C ALA A 131 42.08 -38.70 -2.34
N LYS A 132 43.31 -39.12 -2.62
CA LYS A 132 44.55 -38.40 -2.26
C LYS A 132 45.30 -37.86 -3.47
N THR A 133 45.19 -38.55 -4.60
CA THR A 133 45.90 -38.19 -5.84
C THR A 133 44.98 -38.36 -7.04
N MET A 134 45.23 -37.62 -8.12
CA MET A 134 44.50 -37.79 -9.37
C MET A 134 44.65 -39.19 -9.94
N GLU A 135 45.85 -39.78 -9.87
CA GLU A 135 46.09 -41.17 -10.29
C GLU A 135 45.19 -42.17 -9.56
N SER A 136 44.87 -41.93 -8.29
CA SER A 136 43.95 -42.81 -7.54
C SER A 136 42.52 -42.73 -8.06
N ILE A 137 42.06 -41.53 -8.46
CA ILE A 137 40.75 -41.32 -9.06
C ILE A 137 40.69 -41.97 -10.44
N GLU A 138 41.71 -41.77 -11.28
CA GLU A 138 41.79 -42.38 -12.61
C GLU A 138 41.78 -43.91 -12.53
N LYS A 139 42.54 -44.48 -11.58
CA LYS A 139 42.57 -45.92 -11.36
C LYS A 139 41.23 -46.46 -10.90
N GLU A 140 40.54 -45.73 -10.01
CA GLU A 140 39.21 -46.12 -9.55
C GLU A 140 38.18 -46.00 -10.68
N ALA A 141 38.22 -44.91 -11.46
CA ALA A 141 37.30 -44.64 -12.57
C ALA A 141 37.32 -45.72 -13.66
N LYS A 142 38.48 -46.35 -13.90
CA LYS A 142 38.60 -47.49 -14.84
C LYS A 142 37.70 -48.68 -14.49
N LYS A 143 37.25 -48.81 -13.24
CA LYS A 143 36.32 -49.87 -12.81
C LYS A 143 34.87 -49.62 -13.24
N TYR A 144 34.55 -48.40 -13.66
CA TYR A 144 33.19 -47.97 -14.00
C TYR A 144 32.97 -47.81 -15.51
N ILE A 145 33.90 -48.31 -16.33
CA ILE A 145 33.75 -48.36 -17.79
C ILE A 145 32.70 -49.42 -18.12
N THR A 146 31.67 -49.02 -18.87
CA THR A 146 30.54 -49.87 -19.28
C THR A 146 30.17 -49.59 -20.74
N GLU A 147 29.16 -50.25 -21.31
CA GLU A 147 28.65 -49.88 -22.64
C GLU A 147 28.06 -48.45 -22.66
N GLU A 148 27.55 -47.98 -21.52
CA GLU A 148 26.97 -46.63 -21.38
C GLU A 148 27.99 -45.57 -20.93
N VAL A 149 29.17 -45.96 -20.47
CA VAL A 149 30.28 -45.09 -20.02
C VAL A 149 31.55 -45.53 -20.71
N GLY A 150 31.88 -44.89 -21.83
CA GLY A 150 32.87 -45.39 -22.79
C GLY A 150 34.33 -45.22 -22.37
N THR A 151 34.64 -44.24 -21.52
CA THR A 151 36.01 -43.97 -21.07
C THR A 151 36.06 -43.64 -19.57
N PHE A 152 37.26 -43.72 -18.98
CA PHE A 152 37.43 -43.34 -17.57
C PHE A 152 37.25 -41.83 -17.36
N GLU A 153 37.52 -40.99 -18.37
CA GLU A 153 37.23 -39.56 -18.35
C GLU A 153 35.73 -39.29 -18.30
N GLU A 154 34.91 -40.03 -19.07
CA GLU A 154 33.44 -39.93 -18.98
C GLU A 154 32.95 -40.33 -17.57
N ALA A 155 33.54 -41.37 -16.97
CA ALA A 155 33.22 -41.78 -15.61
C ALA A 155 33.57 -40.68 -14.59
N ILE A 156 34.76 -40.06 -14.70
CA ILE A 156 35.17 -38.94 -13.83
C ILE A 156 34.22 -37.76 -14.00
N GLU A 157 33.87 -37.37 -15.22
CA GLU A 157 32.95 -36.25 -15.47
C GLU A 157 31.56 -36.53 -14.91
N GLY A 158 31.03 -37.74 -15.08
CA GLY A 158 29.77 -38.16 -14.45
C GLY A 158 29.83 -38.08 -12.92
N ALA A 159 30.94 -38.52 -12.31
CA ALA A 159 31.13 -38.41 -10.87
C ALA A 159 31.24 -36.94 -10.40
N LYS A 160 31.91 -36.06 -11.15
CA LYS A 160 31.98 -34.61 -10.88
C LYS A 160 30.58 -33.99 -10.87
N LEU A 161 29.73 -34.36 -11.83
CA LEU A 161 28.35 -33.86 -11.91
C LEU A 161 27.53 -34.24 -10.67
N ILE A 162 27.71 -35.45 -10.13
CA ILE A 162 27.06 -35.92 -8.90
C ILE A 162 27.52 -35.10 -7.70
N VAL A 163 28.83 -34.91 -7.53
CA VAL A 163 29.38 -34.09 -6.44
C VAL A 163 28.92 -32.64 -6.57
N ALA A 164 28.94 -32.06 -7.77
CA ALA A 164 28.49 -30.70 -8.02
C ALA A 164 27.00 -30.50 -7.69
N GLN A 165 26.14 -31.46 -8.04
CA GLN A 165 24.72 -31.41 -7.67
C GLN A 165 24.54 -31.48 -6.15
N LYS A 166 25.25 -32.38 -5.46
CA LYS A 166 25.19 -32.52 -4.01
C LYS A 166 25.62 -31.23 -3.28
N ILE A 167 26.69 -30.57 -3.74
CA ILE A 167 27.10 -29.25 -3.23
C ILE A 167 25.99 -28.22 -3.45
N SER A 168 25.36 -28.23 -4.63
CA SER A 168 24.34 -27.23 -4.98
C SER A 168 23.02 -27.31 -4.21
N GLU A 169 22.72 -28.50 -3.69
CA GLU A 169 21.52 -28.81 -2.93
C GLU A 169 21.75 -28.74 -1.42
N ASN A 170 22.97 -28.41 -0.97
CA ASN A 170 23.28 -28.24 0.43
C ASN A 170 22.71 -26.91 0.96
N ALA A 171 21.74 -27.01 1.88
CA ALA A 171 21.06 -25.86 2.48
C ALA A 171 22.02 -24.86 3.15
N GLN A 172 23.08 -25.32 3.81
CA GLN A 172 24.05 -24.45 4.49
C GLN A 172 24.86 -23.61 3.50
N TYR A 173 25.23 -24.18 2.36
CA TYR A 173 25.97 -23.44 1.32
C TYR A 173 25.06 -22.43 0.65
N ARG A 174 23.81 -22.79 0.33
CA ARG A 174 22.83 -21.86 -0.24
C ARG A 174 22.58 -20.68 0.68
N GLU A 175 22.37 -20.94 1.97
CA GLU A 175 22.19 -19.89 2.97
C GLU A 175 23.43 -18.99 3.09
N TYR A 176 24.63 -19.57 3.16
CA TYR A 176 25.88 -18.81 3.19
C TYR A 176 26.02 -17.92 1.95
N LEU A 177 25.80 -18.46 0.74
CA LEU A 177 25.89 -17.69 -0.49
C LEU A 177 24.85 -16.57 -0.57
N ARG A 178 23.60 -16.84 -0.17
CA ARG A 178 22.54 -15.83 -0.09
C ARG A 178 22.95 -14.66 0.80
N ASN A 179 23.50 -14.96 1.97
CA ASN A 179 23.98 -13.95 2.91
C ASN A 179 25.18 -13.16 2.37
N VAL A 180 26.11 -13.82 1.68
CA VAL A 180 27.23 -13.14 1.03
C VAL A 180 26.73 -12.21 -0.08
N TYR A 181 25.81 -12.67 -0.93
CA TYR A 181 25.25 -11.84 -1.99
C TYR A 181 24.49 -10.62 -1.43
N LEU A 182 23.62 -10.81 -0.44
CA LEU A 182 22.89 -9.69 0.19
C LEU A 182 23.82 -8.63 0.80
N LYS A 183 25.03 -9.02 1.20
CA LYS A 183 26.00 -8.13 1.85
C LYS A 183 26.98 -7.49 0.86
N ASP A 184 27.52 -8.28 -0.06
CA ASP A 184 28.72 -7.94 -0.82
C ASP A 184 28.47 -7.85 -2.35
N ALA A 185 27.31 -8.29 -2.86
CA ALA A 185 27.05 -8.22 -4.29
C ALA A 185 26.67 -6.81 -4.76
N ILE A 186 26.95 -6.56 -6.03
CA ILE A 186 26.74 -5.31 -6.74
C ILE A 186 25.66 -5.55 -7.79
N VAL A 187 24.59 -4.76 -7.72
CA VAL A 187 23.58 -4.70 -8.78
C VAL A 187 24.18 -3.92 -9.93
N THR A 188 24.16 -4.48 -11.13
CA THR A 188 24.63 -3.81 -12.34
C THR A 188 23.55 -3.83 -13.42
N SER A 189 23.43 -2.75 -14.18
CA SER A 189 22.55 -2.69 -15.34
C SER A 189 23.22 -2.11 -16.57
N LYS A 190 22.80 -2.63 -17.73
CA LYS A 190 23.19 -2.14 -19.05
C LYS A 190 22.00 -1.99 -19.96
N ASN A 191 22.00 -0.98 -20.82
CA ASN A 191 20.98 -0.85 -21.85
C ASN A 191 21.01 -2.02 -22.85
N THR A 192 19.84 -2.45 -23.30
CA THR A 192 19.74 -3.44 -24.38
C THR A 192 19.93 -2.75 -25.74
N LYS A 193 20.10 -3.56 -26.78
CA LYS A 193 20.13 -3.06 -28.17
C LYS A 193 18.81 -2.39 -28.58
N LYS A 194 17.69 -2.72 -27.92
CA LYS A 194 16.35 -2.19 -28.21
C LYS A 194 16.06 -0.87 -27.48
N ALA A 195 16.89 -0.48 -26.52
CA ALA A 195 16.67 0.73 -25.71
C ALA A 195 16.53 2.01 -26.54
N LEU A 196 17.23 2.12 -27.67
CA LEU A 196 17.17 3.29 -28.55
C LEU A 196 15.79 3.48 -29.21
N GLU A 197 15.06 2.38 -29.44
CA GLU A 197 13.70 2.40 -30.04
C GLU A 197 12.63 2.49 -28.96
N LEU A 198 12.79 1.76 -27.86
CA LEU A 198 11.77 1.65 -26.81
C LEU A 198 11.79 2.80 -25.81
N ASP A 199 12.91 3.51 -25.66
CA ASP A 199 13.08 4.61 -24.71
C ASP A 199 13.52 5.91 -25.40
N GLU A 200 12.72 6.41 -26.34
CA GLU A 200 12.99 7.65 -27.09
C GLU A 200 13.22 8.86 -26.17
N LYS A 201 12.53 8.91 -25.03
CA LYS A 201 12.64 9.99 -24.04
C LYS A 201 13.78 9.80 -23.03
N LYS A 202 14.52 8.69 -23.11
CA LYS A 202 15.60 8.32 -22.18
C LYS A 202 15.15 8.33 -20.72
N VAL A 203 13.95 7.81 -20.44
CA VAL A 203 13.39 7.64 -19.10
C VAL A 203 14.32 6.84 -18.21
N TYR A 204 15.03 5.84 -18.77
CA TYR A 204 15.99 4.99 -18.05
C TYR A 204 17.44 5.40 -18.26
N GLY A 205 17.71 6.62 -18.76
CA GLY A 205 19.05 7.08 -19.10
C GLY A 205 20.06 6.94 -17.96
N ASP A 206 19.62 7.19 -16.72
CA ASP A 206 20.45 7.07 -15.51
C ASP A 206 20.83 5.60 -15.18
N TYR A 207 20.17 4.62 -15.79
CA TYR A 207 20.34 3.18 -15.55
C TYR A 207 20.99 2.43 -16.73
N TYR A 208 21.39 3.14 -17.80
CA TYR A 208 22.02 2.52 -18.98
C TYR A 208 23.43 1.98 -18.71
N GLU A 209 24.14 2.58 -17.77
CA GLU A 209 25.40 2.07 -17.24
C GLU A 209 25.44 2.37 -15.75
N TYR A 210 24.85 1.46 -14.98
CA TYR A 210 24.64 1.67 -13.55
C TYR A 210 25.19 0.50 -12.73
N SER A 211 25.71 0.83 -11.56
CA SER A 211 26.34 -0.09 -10.63
C SER A 211 26.18 0.43 -9.20
N GLU A 212 25.60 -0.37 -8.31
CA GLU A 212 25.43 -0.02 -6.90
C GLU A 212 25.45 -1.27 -6.01
N THR A 213 26.00 -1.15 -4.81
CA THR A 213 26.02 -2.27 -3.85
C THR A 213 24.61 -2.59 -3.34
N ILE A 214 24.28 -3.87 -3.20
CA ILE A 214 22.97 -4.32 -2.66
C ILE A 214 22.70 -3.72 -1.28
N LYS A 215 23.75 -3.56 -0.47
CA LYS A 215 23.62 -3.02 0.89
C LYS A 215 23.07 -1.58 0.92
N THR A 216 23.32 -0.78 -0.11
CA THR A 216 22.97 0.66 -0.14
C THR A 216 21.87 1.00 -1.12
N ILE A 217 21.53 0.11 -2.06
CA ILE A 217 20.55 0.40 -3.10
C ILE A 217 19.18 0.76 -2.51
N LEU A 218 18.60 1.83 -3.04
CA LEU A 218 17.30 2.34 -2.63
C LEU A 218 16.15 1.61 -3.35
N SER A 219 15.04 1.40 -2.65
CA SER A 219 13.88 0.62 -3.14
C SER A 219 13.32 1.12 -4.48
N HIS A 220 13.21 2.44 -4.66
CA HIS A 220 12.72 3.01 -5.93
C HIS A 220 13.66 2.71 -7.12
N ARG A 221 14.97 2.55 -6.89
CA ARG A 221 15.93 2.16 -7.94
C ARG A 221 15.78 0.70 -8.29
N VAL A 222 15.55 -0.17 -7.31
CA VAL A 222 15.22 -1.59 -7.55
C VAL A 222 13.97 -1.71 -8.42
N LEU A 223 12.90 -0.99 -8.09
CA LEU A 223 11.67 -0.98 -8.89
C LEU A 223 11.89 -0.42 -10.30
N ALA A 224 12.67 0.67 -10.44
CA ALA A 224 13.03 1.22 -11.75
C ALA A 224 13.81 0.23 -12.62
N LEU A 225 14.79 -0.46 -12.03
CA LEU A 225 15.59 -1.49 -12.70
C LEU A 225 14.72 -2.67 -13.14
N ASN A 226 13.85 -3.17 -12.26
CA ASN A 226 12.93 -4.26 -12.55
C ASN A 226 11.96 -3.90 -13.68
N ARG A 227 11.45 -2.66 -13.67
CA ARG A 227 10.58 -2.15 -14.72
C ARG A 227 11.31 -2.04 -16.06
N GLY A 228 12.51 -1.44 -16.08
CA GLY A 228 13.31 -1.32 -17.29
C GLY A 228 13.72 -2.68 -17.86
N GLU A 229 13.95 -3.69 -17.01
CA GLU A 229 14.18 -5.08 -17.42
C GLU A 229 12.93 -5.72 -18.02
N LYS A 230 11.76 -5.55 -17.38
CA LYS A 230 10.47 -6.04 -17.87
C LYS A 230 10.06 -5.41 -19.21
N GLU A 231 10.41 -4.15 -19.43
CA GLU A 231 10.18 -3.42 -20.69
C GLU A 231 11.27 -3.72 -21.74
N GLU A 232 12.19 -4.67 -21.49
CA GLU A 232 13.30 -5.07 -22.36
C GLU A 232 14.31 -3.94 -22.70
N ILE A 233 14.33 -2.86 -21.92
CA ILE A 233 15.22 -1.70 -22.09
C ILE A 233 16.55 -1.92 -21.36
N LEU A 234 16.53 -2.61 -20.22
CA LEU A 234 17.70 -2.90 -19.39
C LEU A 234 17.95 -4.41 -19.28
N ASN A 235 19.21 -4.80 -19.14
CA ASN A 235 19.62 -6.08 -18.59
C ASN A 235 20.16 -5.85 -17.19
N VAL A 236 19.63 -6.53 -16.17
CA VAL A 236 20.06 -6.38 -14.79
C VAL A 236 20.70 -7.69 -14.30
N SER A 237 21.83 -7.58 -13.60
CA SER A 237 22.54 -8.75 -13.06
C SER A 237 23.24 -8.42 -11.74
N LEU A 238 23.47 -9.45 -10.93
CA LEU A 238 24.27 -9.35 -9.71
C LEU A 238 25.70 -9.81 -9.97
N LYS A 239 26.67 -9.04 -9.48
CA LYS A 239 28.09 -9.37 -9.55
C LYS A 239 28.70 -9.39 -8.17
N ILE A 240 29.66 -10.28 -7.97
CA ILE A 240 30.54 -10.30 -6.82
C ILE A 240 31.98 -10.05 -7.29
N GLU A 241 32.79 -9.43 -6.45
CA GLU A 241 34.22 -9.25 -6.73
C GLU A 241 34.96 -10.59 -6.64
N ASP A 242 36.07 -10.72 -7.38
CA ASP A 242 36.88 -11.96 -7.42
C ASP A 242 37.35 -12.39 -6.03
N VAL A 243 37.71 -11.44 -5.16
CA VAL A 243 38.12 -11.71 -3.78
C VAL A 243 36.99 -12.36 -2.97
N VAL A 244 35.74 -11.94 -3.21
CA VAL A 244 34.55 -12.53 -2.56
C VAL A 244 34.30 -13.92 -3.12
N ARG A 245 34.45 -14.12 -4.44
CA ARG A 245 34.32 -15.42 -5.09
C ARG A 245 35.34 -16.42 -4.55
N ASP A 246 36.62 -16.05 -4.48
CA ASP A 246 37.70 -16.88 -3.92
C ASP A 246 37.39 -17.31 -2.48
N ARG A 247 36.80 -16.41 -1.68
CA ARG A 247 36.38 -16.71 -0.31
C ARG A 247 35.25 -17.73 -0.26
N ILE A 248 34.29 -17.66 -1.19
CA ILE A 248 33.20 -18.65 -1.30
C ILE A 248 33.77 -20.02 -1.70
N GLU A 249 34.60 -20.07 -2.72
CA GLU A 249 35.22 -21.32 -3.22
C GLU A 249 36.03 -21.99 -2.10
N LYS A 250 36.87 -21.23 -1.39
CA LYS A 250 37.65 -21.74 -0.25
C LYS A 250 36.79 -22.15 0.95
N TYR A 251 35.67 -21.49 1.18
CA TYR A 251 34.73 -21.86 2.24
C TYR A 251 34.10 -23.23 1.96
N ILE A 252 33.56 -23.42 0.74
CA ILE A 252 32.95 -24.69 0.32
C ILE A 252 34.00 -25.79 0.33
N LEU A 253 35.18 -25.55 -0.24
CA LEU A 253 36.27 -26.52 -0.27
C LEU A 253 36.58 -27.03 1.15
N LYS A 254 36.72 -26.12 2.11
CA LYS A 254 37.07 -26.46 3.50
C LYS A 254 35.97 -27.18 4.29
N LYS A 255 34.71 -26.98 3.89
CA LYS A 255 33.54 -27.58 4.57
C LYS A 255 33.16 -28.92 3.97
N GLU A 256 33.28 -29.05 2.65
CA GLU A 256 32.85 -30.23 1.90
C GLU A 256 33.91 -31.34 1.90
N PHE A 257 35.19 -30.98 1.79
CA PHE A 257 36.29 -31.93 1.65
C PHE A 257 37.21 -31.93 2.86
N LYS A 258 37.63 -33.14 3.27
CA LYS A 258 38.59 -33.33 4.38
C LYS A 258 40.04 -33.43 3.91
N ASN A 259 40.26 -33.69 2.62
CA ASN A 259 41.58 -33.75 2.00
C ASN A 259 41.68 -32.71 0.87
N TYR A 260 42.82 -32.01 0.80
CA TYR A 260 43.09 -30.93 -0.15
C TYR A 260 44.28 -31.23 -1.07
N GLU A 261 44.81 -32.47 -1.06
CA GLU A 261 45.96 -32.85 -1.90
C GLU A 261 45.68 -32.76 -3.42
N ILE A 262 44.40 -32.77 -3.81
CA ILE A 262 43.91 -32.60 -5.19
C ILE A 262 43.07 -31.31 -5.34
N GLU A 263 43.51 -30.22 -4.69
CA GLU A 263 42.76 -28.96 -4.60
C GLU A 263 42.26 -28.41 -5.96
N GLU A 264 43.09 -28.42 -7.00
CA GLU A 264 42.71 -27.89 -8.32
C GLU A 264 41.50 -28.64 -8.92
N PHE A 265 41.49 -29.97 -8.82
CA PHE A 265 40.37 -30.80 -9.27
C PHE A 265 39.10 -30.58 -8.44
N LEU A 266 39.24 -30.44 -7.12
CA LEU A 266 38.09 -30.17 -6.24
C LEU A 266 37.50 -28.77 -6.49
N LEU A 267 38.36 -27.77 -6.72
CA LEU A 267 37.93 -26.42 -7.09
C LEU A 267 37.22 -26.40 -8.44
N GLU A 268 37.61 -27.24 -9.39
CA GLU A 268 36.89 -27.39 -10.66
C GLU A 268 35.43 -27.84 -10.44
N ILE A 269 35.21 -28.84 -9.57
CA ILE A 269 33.87 -29.32 -9.19
C ILE A 269 33.06 -28.22 -8.51
N ILE A 270 33.69 -27.48 -7.58
CA ILE A 270 33.04 -26.38 -6.85
C ILE A 270 32.64 -25.27 -7.83
N LYS A 271 33.51 -24.90 -8.77
CA LYS A 271 33.23 -23.88 -9.79
C LYS A 271 32.06 -24.29 -10.69
N ASP A 272 32.03 -25.53 -11.17
CA ASP A 272 30.88 -26.04 -11.94
C ASP A 272 29.59 -26.00 -11.12
N SER A 273 29.63 -26.42 -9.85
CA SER A 273 28.48 -26.34 -8.94
C SER A 273 27.98 -24.91 -8.78
N LEU A 274 28.90 -23.97 -8.54
CA LEU A 274 28.59 -22.55 -8.37
C LEU A 274 27.97 -21.95 -9.64
N ASP A 275 28.69 -21.99 -10.76
CA ASP A 275 28.29 -21.26 -11.97
C ASP A 275 27.05 -21.84 -12.64
N ARG A 276 26.95 -23.18 -12.68
CA ARG A 276 25.85 -23.85 -13.40
C ARG A 276 24.59 -24.01 -12.56
N LEU A 277 24.72 -24.18 -11.24
CA LEU A 277 23.61 -24.61 -10.38
C LEU A 277 23.25 -23.59 -9.30
N ILE A 278 24.23 -23.13 -8.51
CA ILE A 278 23.94 -22.33 -7.30
C ILE A 278 23.72 -20.86 -7.65
N LEU A 279 24.70 -20.20 -8.28
CA LEU A 279 24.69 -18.74 -8.48
C LEU A 279 23.47 -18.26 -9.28
N PRO A 280 23.01 -18.91 -10.37
CA PRO A 280 21.81 -18.49 -11.09
C PRO A 280 20.53 -18.58 -10.25
N SER A 281 20.48 -19.50 -9.29
CA SER A 281 19.35 -19.60 -8.35
C SER A 281 19.45 -18.53 -7.26
N ILE A 282 20.63 -18.39 -6.63
CA ILE A 282 20.86 -17.42 -5.57
C ILE A 282 20.67 -15.98 -6.09
N GLU A 283 21.11 -15.69 -7.31
CA GLU A 283 20.88 -14.39 -7.93
C GLU A 283 19.39 -14.06 -8.02
N ARG A 284 18.57 -15.00 -8.52
CA ARG A 284 17.11 -14.84 -8.58
C ARG A 284 16.49 -14.68 -7.20
N GLU A 285 16.90 -15.49 -6.22
CA GLU A 285 16.43 -15.40 -4.84
C GLU A 285 16.75 -14.03 -4.23
N VAL A 286 17.98 -13.54 -4.41
CA VAL A 286 18.42 -12.25 -3.88
C VAL A 286 17.71 -11.09 -4.58
N ARG A 287 17.52 -11.16 -5.91
CA ARG A 287 16.72 -10.19 -6.66
C ARG A 287 15.26 -10.17 -6.19
N ASN A 288 14.68 -11.35 -5.89
CA ASN A 288 13.33 -11.44 -5.33
C ASN A 288 13.25 -10.82 -3.93
N ILE A 289 14.21 -11.10 -3.04
CA ILE A 289 14.27 -10.50 -1.70
C ILE A 289 14.34 -8.96 -1.79
N LEU A 290 15.16 -8.44 -2.71
CA LEU A 290 15.25 -7.00 -2.94
C LEU A 290 13.94 -6.43 -3.49
N THR A 291 13.27 -7.17 -4.37
CA THR A 291 11.99 -6.78 -4.95
C THR A 291 10.91 -6.75 -3.88
N GLU A 292 10.72 -7.81 -3.10
CA GLU A 292 9.74 -7.89 -2.01
C GLU A 292 9.93 -6.76 -0.98
N LYS A 293 11.17 -6.50 -0.56
CA LYS A 293 11.49 -5.39 0.34
C LYS A 293 11.12 -4.03 -0.28
N SER A 294 11.41 -3.86 -1.57
CA SER A 294 11.15 -2.60 -2.27
C SER A 294 9.66 -2.36 -2.50
N GLU A 295 8.92 -3.42 -2.81
CA GLU A 295 7.46 -3.41 -2.94
C GLU A 295 6.80 -3.09 -1.60
N GLU A 296 7.26 -3.70 -0.50
CA GLU A 296 6.72 -3.43 0.85
C GLU A 296 6.89 -1.96 1.24
N GLU A 297 8.07 -1.38 0.99
CA GLU A 297 8.31 0.04 1.25
C GLU A 297 7.44 0.95 0.36
N ALA A 298 7.31 0.62 -0.93
CA ALA A 298 6.47 1.38 -1.86
C ALA A 298 4.98 1.31 -1.48
N ILE A 299 4.48 0.12 -1.14
CA ILE A 299 3.11 -0.08 -0.67
C ILE A 299 2.88 0.71 0.62
N GLY A 300 3.84 0.76 1.54
CA GLY A 300 3.78 1.61 2.73
C GLY A 300 3.52 3.08 2.39
N ILE A 301 4.23 3.62 1.40
CA ILE A 301 4.01 5.00 0.91
C ILE A 301 2.63 5.15 0.28
N PHE A 302 2.20 4.17 -0.52
CA PHE A 302 0.87 4.19 -1.16
C PHE A 302 -0.27 4.17 -0.12
N LYS A 303 -0.11 3.43 0.99
CA LYS A 303 -1.06 3.42 2.11
C LYS A 303 -1.22 4.81 2.71
N GLU A 304 -0.12 5.49 3.02
CA GLU A 304 -0.15 6.85 3.57
C GLU A 304 -0.73 7.86 2.58
N ASN A 305 -0.38 7.76 1.30
CA ASN A 305 -0.94 8.64 0.26
C ASN A 305 -2.46 8.47 0.12
N LEU A 306 -2.95 7.23 0.09
CA LEU A 306 -4.38 6.94 0.04
C LEU A 306 -5.10 7.47 1.29
N LYS A 307 -4.54 7.22 2.48
CA LYS A 307 -5.08 7.71 3.75
C LYS A 307 -5.27 9.22 3.73
N ASN A 308 -4.25 9.96 3.28
CA ASN A 308 -4.31 11.41 3.19
C ASN A 308 -5.34 11.90 2.17
N LEU A 309 -5.50 11.22 1.02
CA LEU A 309 -6.55 11.54 0.05
C LEU A 309 -7.95 11.33 0.62
N LEU A 310 -8.18 10.23 1.34
CA LEU A 310 -9.47 9.91 1.95
C LEU A 310 -9.83 10.84 3.11
N LEU A 311 -8.83 11.33 3.84
CA LEU A 311 -9.00 12.25 4.96
C LEU A 311 -9.12 13.72 4.54
N GLN A 312 -9.13 14.04 3.25
CA GLN A 312 -9.31 15.42 2.81
C GLN A 312 -10.61 16.03 3.37
N PRO A 313 -10.57 17.29 3.88
CA PRO A 313 -11.74 17.95 4.42
C PRO A 313 -12.86 18.08 3.38
N PRO A 314 -14.09 17.63 3.70
CA PRO A 314 -15.25 17.82 2.83
C PRO A 314 -15.70 19.29 2.78
N LEU A 315 -16.06 19.79 1.59
CA LEU A 315 -16.76 21.07 1.43
C LEU A 315 -18.28 20.84 1.41
N LYS A 316 -18.84 20.62 2.60
CA LYS A 316 -20.27 20.30 2.80
C LYS A 316 -21.19 21.45 2.36
N GLU A 317 -22.39 21.08 1.91
CA GLU A 317 -23.50 22.00 1.58
C GLU A 317 -23.18 23.04 0.50
N LYS A 318 -22.40 22.66 -0.52
CA LYS A 318 -22.00 23.53 -1.64
C LYS A 318 -22.55 23.03 -2.97
N ASN A 319 -23.11 23.93 -3.78
CA ASN A 319 -23.47 23.62 -5.16
C ASN A 319 -22.21 23.61 -6.03
N ILE A 320 -21.95 22.49 -6.71
CA ILE A 320 -20.72 22.27 -7.46
C ILE A 320 -21.00 22.14 -8.96
N LEU A 321 -20.22 22.86 -9.77
CA LEU A 321 -20.11 22.63 -11.20
C LEU A 321 -18.84 21.79 -11.47
N GLY A 322 -19.02 20.51 -11.74
CA GLY A 322 -17.93 19.61 -12.11
C GLY A 322 -17.59 19.73 -13.59
N LEU A 323 -16.31 19.90 -13.89
CA LEU A 323 -15.73 19.98 -15.22
C LEU A 323 -14.73 18.84 -15.38
N ASP A 324 -15.00 17.95 -16.34
CA ASP A 324 -14.07 16.91 -16.82
C ASP A 324 -13.44 17.41 -18.13
N PRO A 325 -12.20 17.93 -18.10
CA PRO A 325 -11.57 18.59 -19.24
C PRO A 325 -11.36 17.66 -20.44
N GLY A 326 -11.40 18.23 -21.64
CA GLY A 326 -11.16 17.47 -22.86
C GLY A 326 -10.94 18.36 -24.07
N TYR A 327 -10.10 17.87 -24.99
CA TYR A 327 -9.81 18.53 -26.25
C TYR A 327 -10.92 18.31 -27.29
N ARG A 328 -10.88 17.19 -28.03
CA ARG A 328 -11.76 16.95 -29.20
C ARG A 328 -13.24 16.81 -28.87
N THR A 329 -13.55 16.16 -27.74
CA THR A 329 -14.93 15.86 -27.33
C THR A 329 -15.53 16.94 -26.43
N GLY A 330 -14.83 18.06 -26.26
CA GLY A 330 -15.18 19.10 -25.29
C GLY A 330 -15.00 18.67 -23.84
N CYS A 331 -15.16 19.65 -22.95
CA CYS A 331 -15.20 19.49 -21.51
C CYS A 331 -16.62 19.08 -21.07
N LYS A 332 -16.73 17.99 -20.32
CA LYS A 332 -18.04 17.50 -19.85
C LYS A 332 -18.37 18.22 -18.56
N VAL A 333 -19.64 18.59 -18.44
CA VAL A 333 -20.12 19.43 -17.35
C VAL A 333 -21.19 18.67 -16.60
N ALA A 334 -21.11 18.67 -15.27
CA ALA A 334 -22.17 18.17 -14.40
C ALA A 334 -22.43 19.16 -13.25
N VAL A 335 -23.69 19.44 -12.98
CA VAL A 335 -24.10 20.20 -11.79
C VAL A 335 -24.53 19.22 -10.71
N VAL A 336 -23.97 19.40 -9.52
CA VAL A 336 -24.34 18.65 -8.32
C VAL A 336 -24.82 19.65 -7.26
N ASP A 337 -25.99 19.42 -6.69
CA ASP A 337 -26.56 20.28 -5.65
C ASP A 337 -25.80 20.15 -4.32
N LYS A 338 -26.12 21.01 -3.36
CA LYS A 338 -25.56 21.00 -2.00
C LYS A 338 -25.65 19.66 -1.25
N ASN A 339 -26.54 18.76 -1.66
CA ASN A 339 -26.74 17.44 -1.05
C ASN A 339 -26.01 16.31 -1.80
N GLY A 340 -25.33 16.61 -2.91
CA GLY A 340 -24.66 15.61 -3.73
C GLY A 340 -25.52 14.99 -4.83
N PHE A 341 -26.73 15.50 -5.08
CA PHE A 341 -27.60 15.02 -6.14
C PHE A 341 -27.24 15.64 -7.48
N TYR A 342 -27.19 14.80 -8.52
CA TYR A 342 -27.05 15.25 -9.89
C TYR A 342 -28.26 16.09 -10.31
N VAL A 343 -28.01 17.24 -10.93
CA VAL A 343 -29.05 18.19 -11.37
C VAL A 343 -29.16 18.22 -12.90
N THR A 344 -28.04 18.41 -13.60
CA THR A 344 -27.99 18.51 -15.07
C THR A 344 -26.58 18.27 -15.59
N ASN A 345 -26.44 18.00 -16.88
CA ASN A 345 -25.16 18.00 -17.58
C ASN A 345 -25.17 18.87 -18.85
N ASP A 346 -23.99 19.16 -19.38
CA ASP A 346 -23.77 19.85 -20.66
C ASP A 346 -22.38 19.47 -21.21
N VAL A 347 -22.02 20.01 -22.37
CA VAL A 347 -20.66 19.97 -22.93
C VAL A 347 -20.23 21.37 -23.31
N PHE A 348 -19.07 21.78 -22.80
CA PHE A 348 -18.45 23.07 -23.10
C PHE A 348 -17.21 22.88 -23.98
N HIS A 349 -16.96 23.86 -24.84
CA HIS A 349 -15.79 23.94 -25.72
C HIS A 349 -14.93 25.10 -25.23
N LEU A 350 -13.84 24.76 -24.55
CA LEU A 350 -13.08 25.68 -23.69
C LEU A 350 -11.63 25.90 -24.14
N VAL A 351 -11.18 25.21 -25.19
CA VAL A 351 -9.75 25.18 -25.56
C VAL A 351 -9.45 26.21 -26.65
N GLU A 352 -8.82 27.32 -26.26
CA GLU A 352 -8.36 28.34 -27.20
C GLU A 352 -7.38 27.75 -28.24
N GLY A 353 -7.55 28.13 -29.51
CA GLY A 353 -6.74 27.62 -30.64
C GLY A 353 -7.20 26.27 -31.21
N MET A 354 -8.04 25.52 -30.48
CA MET A 354 -8.65 24.28 -30.97
C MET A 354 -10.14 24.45 -31.26
N ASP A 355 -10.87 25.06 -30.35
CA ASP A 355 -12.30 25.37 -30.53
C ASP A 355 -12.48 26.69 -31.27
N SER A 356 -13.56 26.81 -32.06
CA SER A 356 -13.85 28.04 -32.80
C SER A 356 -14.23 29.21 -31.88
N PRO A 357 -13.96 30.47 -32.28
CA PRO A 357 -14.34 31.64 -31.47
C PRO A 357 -15.82 31.65 -31.05
N LYS A 358 -16.72 31.20 -31.95
CA LYS A 358 -18.15 31.08 -31.67
C LYS A 358 -18.45 30.03 -30.59
N GLN A 359 -17.76 28.89 -30.60
CA GLN A 359 -17.93 27.86 -29.57
C GLN A 359 -17.44 28.33 -28.19
N LEU A 360 -16.32 29.06 -28.16
CA LEU A 360 -15.79 29.67 -26.94
C LEU A 360 -16.76 30.71 -26.37
N GLU A 361 -17.34 31.56 -27.22
CA GLU A 361 -18.34 32.56 -26.81
C GLU A 361 -19.61 31.88 -26.24
N ILE A 362 -20.15 30.88 -26.95
CA ILE A 362 -21.30 30.10 -26.47
C ILE A 362 -20.99 29.44 -25.12
N SER A 363 -19.79 28.87 -24.95
CA SER A 363 -19.40 28.22 -23.70
C SER A 363 -19.24 29.23 -22.55
N ARG A 364 -18.79 30.46 -22.85
CA ARG A 364 -18.72 31.56 -21.87
C ARG A 364 -20.11 31.94 -21.39
N GLU A 365 -21.06 32.14 -22.31
CA GLU A 365 -22.45 32.45 -21.97
C GLU A 365 -23.12 31.34 -21.16
N LYS A 366 -22.90 30.08 -21.57
CA LYS A 366 -23.38 28.91 -20.84
C LYS A 366 -22.81 28.87 -19.42
N LEU A 367 -21.49 29.03 -19.26
CA LEU A 367 -20.86 29.03 -17.94
C LEU A 367 -21.48 30.09 -17.04
N LEU A 368 -21.59 31.35 -17.50
CA LEU A 368 -22.23 32.43 -16.73
C LEU A 368 -23.68 32.09 -16.34
N LYS A 369 -24.46 31.57 -17.29
CA LYS A 369 -25.84 31.14 -17.05
C LYS A 369 -25.93 30.03 -16.00
N TYR A 370 -25.02 29.06 -16.03
CA TYR A 370 -25.02 27.94 -15.07
C TYR A 370 -24.62 28.40 -13.67
N LEU A 371 -23.61 29.28 -13.58
CA LEU A 371 -23.19 29.88 -12.31
C LEU A 371 -24.37 30.59 -11.61
N ASP A 372 -25.16 31.35 -12.35
CA ASP A 372 -26.30 32.09 -11.80
C ASP A 372 -27.52 31.20 -11.55
N LYS A 373 -27.91 30.37 -12.54
CA LYS A 373 -29.15 29.57 -12.47
C LYS A 373 -29.13 28.54 -11.35
N TYR A 374 -27.97 27.93 -11.11
CA TYR A 374 -27.82 26.86 -10.12
C TYR A 374 -27.10 27.32 -8.85
N GLU A 375 -26.89 28.63 -8.70
CA GLU A 375 -26.24 29.24 -7.54
C GLU A 375 -24.93 28.52 -7.18
N ILE A 376 -24.05 28.35 -8.19
CA ILE A 376 -22.83 27.56 -8.05
C ILE A 376 -21.87 28.27 -7.10
N ASP A 377 -21.49 27.58 -6.02
CA ASP A 377 -20.46 28.06 -5.09
C ASP A 377 -19.05 27.83 -5.66
N ILE A 378 -18.83 26.64 -6.24
CA ILE A 378 -17.50 26.14 -6.60
C ILE A 378 -17.54 25.45 -7.98
N VAL A 379 -16.56 25.78 -8.82
CA VAL A 379 -16.26 25.03 -10.06
C VAL A 379 -15.12 24.05 -9.78
N SER A 380 -15.42 22.75 -9.82
CA SER A 380 -14.43 21.66 -9.63
C SER A 380 -13.89 21.24 -10.99
N ILE A 381 -12.59 21.36 -11.22
CA ILE A 381 -11.93 21.09 -12.51
C ILE A 381 -11.02 19.87 -12.36
N GLY A 382 -11.24 18.81 -13.13
CA GLY A 382 -10.33 17.66 -13.19
C GLY A 382 -8.92 18.06 -13.60
N ASN A 383 -7.89 17.43 -13.03
CA ASN A 383 -6.48 17.73 -13.30
C ASN A 383 -5.90 16.96 -14.51
N GLY A 384 -6.75 16.47 -15.40
CA GLY A 384 -6.36 15.68 -16.56
C GLY A 384 -5.97 16.47 -17.79
N THR A 385 -6.25 15.85 -18.93
CA THR A 385 -5.94 16.40 -20.25
C THR A 385 -6.77 17.64 -20.55
N ALA A 386 -6.14 18.73 -21.01
CA ALA A 386 -6.77 20.03 -21.23
C ALA A 386 -7.26 20.77 -19.96
N SER A 387 -6.86 20.29 -18.77
CA SER A 387 -7.24 20.91 -17.49
C SER A 387 -6.77 22.35 -17.36
N ARG A 388 -5.59 22.67 -17.89
CA ARG A 388 -5.02 24.00 -17.84
C ARG A 388 -5.76 25.01 -18.71
N GLU A 389 -6.09 24.61 -19.93
CA GLU A 389 -6.87 25.41 -20.86
C GLU A 389 -8.27 25.66 -20.30
N THR A 390 -8.87 24.63 -19.68
CA THR A 390 -10.14 24.73 -18.96
C THR A 390 -10.05 25.68 -17.77
N GLU A 391 -9.01 25.56 -16.94
CA GLU A 391 -8.72 26.47 -15.84
C GLU A 391 -8.65 27.92 -16.33
N SER A 392 -7.88 28.17 -17.40
CA SER A 392 -7.71 29.49 -18.04
C SER A 392 -9.02 30.12 -18.42
N PHE A 393 -9.85 29.34 -19.11
CA PHE A 393 -11.16 29.80 -19.52
C PHE A 393 -12.05 30.15 -18.33
N VAL A 394 -12.11 29.28 -17.32
CA VAL A 394 -12.96 29.46 -16.13
C VAL A 394 -12.51 30.65 -15.30
N ALA A 395 -11.22 30.74 -14.98
CA ALA A 395 -10.66 31.83 -14.18
C ALA A 395 -10.88 33.18 -14.85
N LYS A 396 -10.60 33.28 -16.16
CA LYS A 396 -10.84 34.48 -16.96
C LYS A 396 -12.32 34.87 -16.94
N THR A 397 -13.22 33.91 -17.15
CA THR A 397 -14.67 34.16 -17.19
C THR A 397 -15.21 34.64 -15.84
N ILE A 398 -14.80 34.01 -14.73
CA ILE A 398 -15.18 34.41 -13.36
C ILE A 398 -14.71 35.84 -13.07
N ARG A 399 -13.43 36.15 -13.39
CA ARG A 399 -12.81 37.44 -13.12
C ARG A 399 -13.41 38.57 -13.94
N GLU A 400 -13.51 38.40 -15.26
CA GLU A 400 -14.05 39.43 -16.18
C GLU A 400 -15.51 39.79 -15.87
N ASN A 401 -16.27 38.88 -15.24
CA ASN A 401 -17.68 39.06 -14.94
C ASN A 401 -17.97 39.22 -13.44
N ASN A 402 -16.95 39.43 -12.60
CA ASN A 402 -17.07 39.63 -11.15
C ASN A 402 -17.96 38.58 -10.44
N LYS A 403 -17.86 37.31 -10.83
CA LYS A 403 -18.65 36.23 -10.21
C LYS A 403 -18.09 35.86 -8.83
N GLN A 404 -18.97 35.54 -7.89
CA GLN A 404 -18.58 35.12 -6.53
C GLN A 404 -18.01 33.70 -6.48
N ALA A 405 -18.41 32.85 -7.43
CA ALA A 405 -17.95 31.47 -7.53
C ALA A 405 -16.41 31.38 -7.55
N LYS A 406 -15.88 30.39 -6.84
CA LYS A 406 -14.45 30.05 -6.88
C LYS A 406 -14.23 28.80 -7.70
N TYR A 407 -12.98 28.48 -8.02
CA TYR A 407 -12.65 27.20 -8.64
C TYR A 407 -11.60 26.42 -7.83
N VAL A 408 -11.60 25.12 -8.02
CA VAL A 408 -10.63 24.19 -7.40
C VAL A 408 -10.18 23.17 -8.42
N ILE A 409 -8.90 22.80 -8.38
CA ILE A 409 -8.36 21.70 -9.18
C ILE A 409 -8.48 20.40 -8.38
N THR A 410 -9.19 19.44 -8.95
CA THR A 410 -9.54 18.17 -8.32
C THR A 410 -8.75 17.05 -8.96
N ASN A 411 -8.21 16.14 -8.14
CA ASN A 411 -7.60 14.92 -8.68
C ASN A 411 -8.71 14.10 -9.37
N GLU A 412 -8.58 13.84 -10.67
CA GLU A 412 -9.51 13.02 -11.45
C GLU A 412 -9.12 11.54 -11.53
N ALA A 413 -7.98 11.14 -10.94
CA ALA A 413 -7.50 9.77 -10.97
C ALA A 413 -8.61 8.79 -10.52
N GLY A 414 -8.86 7.77 -11.33
CA GLY A 414 -9.93 6.81 -11.10
C GLY A 414 -11.35 7.27 -11.48
N ALA A 415 -11.58 8.52 -11.90
CA ALA A 415 -12.91 8.99 -12.31
C ALA A 415 -13.42 8.26 -13.57
N SER A 416 -12.52 7.97 -14.51
CA SER A 416 -12.80 7.15 -15.69
C SER A 416 -13.08 5.68 -15.35
N VAL A 417 -12.39 5.14 -14.34
CA VAL A 417 -12.63 3.78 -13.84
C VAL A 417 -13.99 3.70 -13.16
N TYR A 418 -14.32 4.70 -12.33
CA TYR A 418 -15.64 4.83 -11.74
C TYR A 418 -16.72 4.93 -12.82
N SER A 419 -16.57 5.81 -13.80
CA SER A 419 -17.63 6.08 -14.77
C SER A 419 -18.00 4.88 -15.65
N ALA A 420 -17.02 4.03 -15.96
CA ALA A 420 -17.20 2.77 -16.67
C ALA A 420 -17.61 1.59 -15.76
N SER A 421 -17.68 1.79 -14.45
CA SER A 421 -17.98 0.72 -13.48
C SER A 421 -19.45 0.32 -13.49
N LYS A 422 -19.72 -0.91 -13.02
CA LYS A 422 -21.09 -1.39 -12.77
C LYS A 422 -21.82 -0.52 -11.75
N LEU A 423 -21.11 -0.03 -10.72
CA LEU A 423 -21.67 0.83 -9.70
C LEU A 423 -22.16 2.16 -10.28
N ALA A 424 -21.36 2.83 -11.11
CA ALA A 424 -21.80 4.07 -11.75
C ALA A 424 -22.97 3.85 -12.72
N ASN A 425 -23.03 2.68 -13.37
CA ASN A 425 -24.17 2.30 -14.19
C ASN A 425 -25.44 2.00 -13.38
N GLU A 426 -25.29 1.48 -12.15
CA GLU A 426 -26.39 1.32 -11.19
C GLU A 426 -26.87 2.69 -10.65
N GLU A 427 -25.96 3.64 -10.39
CA GLU A 427 -26.30 5.00 -9.93
C GLU A 427 -26.94 5.86 -11.04
N PHE A 428 -26.45 5.74 -12.28
CA PHE A 428 -26.80 6.62 -13.40
C PHE A 428 -26.99 5.84 -14.72
N PRO A 429 -28.00 4.96 -14.81
CA PRO A 429 -28.18 4.07 -15.96
C PRO A 429 -28.39 4.83 -17.28
N ASP A 430 -29.08 5.97 -17.23
CA ASP A 430 -29.46 6.76 -18.42
C ASP A 430 -28.42 7.81 -18.82
N LEU A 431 -27.34 7.98 -18.06
CA LEU A 431 -26.29 8.96 -18.36
C LEU A 431 -25.13 8.34 -19.13
N ASP A 432 -24.57 9.09 -20.07
CA ASP A 432 -23.34 8.73 -20.78
C ASP A 432 -22.16 8.55 -19.80
N VAL A 433 -21.24 7.65 -20.15
CA VAL A 433 -20.05 7.34 -19.35
C VAL A 433 -19.26 8.60 -19.01
N THR A 434 -19.12 9.54 -19.95
CA THR A 434 -18.31 10.74 -19.72
C THR A 434 -18.96 11.72 -18.74
N VAL A 435 -20.29 11.78 -18.68
CA VAL A 435 -21.03 12.60 -17.70
C VAL A 435 -20.84 12.07 -16.29
N ARG A 436 -20.81 10.74 -16.11
CA ARG A 436 -20.56 10.09 -14.81
C ARG A 436 -19.19 10.47 -14.24
N GLY A 437 -18.19 10.66 -15.10
CA GLY A 437 -16.86 11.17 -14.72
C GLY A 437 -16.93 12.58 -14.11
N ALA A 438 -17.60 13.51 -14.80
CA ALA A 438 -17.79 14.88 -14.31
C ALA A 438 -18.58 14.93 -12.98
N ILE A 439 -19.58 14.05 -12.79
CA ILE A 439 -20.29 13.91 -11.51
C ILE A 439 -19.33 13.48 -10.40
N SER A 440 -18.43 12.52 -10.67
CA SER A 440 -17.44 12.08 -9.67
C SER A 440 -16.50 13.21 -9.29
N ILE A 441 -16.00 13.98 -10.26
CA ILE A 441 -15.14 15.16 -10.02
C ILE A 441 -15.85 16.20 -9.14
N ALA A 442 -17.15 16.43 -9.34
CA ALA A 442 -17.93 17.33 -8.49
C ALA A 442 -18.08 16.79 -7.06
N ARG A 443 -18.50 15.54 -6.91
CA ARG A 443 -18.77 14.91 -5.60
C ARG A 443 -17.53 14.74 -4.73
N ARG A 444 -16.36 14.52 -5.33
CA ARG A 444 -15.08 14.40 -4.60
C ARG A 444 -14.78 15.62 -3.73
N ILE A 445 -15.20 16.81 -4.12
CA ILE A 445 -14.98 18.02 -3.32
C ILE A 445 -15.97 18.12 -2.14
N GLN A 446 -17.19 17.63 -2.33
CA GLN A 446 -18.20 17.64 -1.27
C GLN A 446 -17.90 16.61 -0.18
N ASP A 447 -17.50 15.40 -0.57
CA ASP A 447 -17.06 14.34 0.34
C ASP A 447 -16.04 13.41 -0.34
N PRO A 448 -14.73 13.69 -0.19
CA PRO A 448 -13.68 12.87 -0.79
C PRO A 448 -13.79 11.40 -0.40
N LEU A 449 -14.08 11.11 0.88
CA LEU A 449 -14.22 9.75 1.39
C LEU A 449 -15.37 9.03 0.70
N GLY A 450 -16.57 9.59 0.72
CA GLY A 450 -17.78 8.95 0.17
C GLY A 450 -17.73 8.70 -1.33
N GLU A 451 -16.93 9.47 -2.07
CA GLU A 451 -16.77 9.32 -3.52
C GLU A 451 -15.57 8.44 -3.91
N LEU A 452 -14.43 8.55 -3.23
CA LEU A 452 -13.23 7.75 -3.55
C LEU A 452 -13.38 6.26 -3.23
N VAL A 453 -14.17 5.89 -2.21
CA VAL A 453 -14.47 4.48 -1.89
C VAL A 453 -15.24 3.75 -2.99
N LYS A 454 -15.86 4.47 -3.93
CA LYS A 454 -16.58 3.89 -5.06
C LYS A 454 -15.65 3.37 -6.17
N ILE A 455 -14.36 3.60 -6.03
CA ILE A 455 -13.33 3.34 -7.04
C ILE A 455 -12.49 2.15 -6.59
N ASP A 456 -12.06 1.30 -7.52
CA ASP A 456 -11.01 0.33 -7.21
C ASP A 456 -9.80 1.10 -6.64
N PRO A 457 -9.35 0.79 -5.41
CA PRO A 457 -8.28 1.54 -4.75
C PRO A 457 -6.99 1.58 -5.57
N LYS A 458 -6.73 0.53 -6.37
CA LYS A 458 -5.57 0.47 -7.28
C LYS A 458 -5.66 1.49 -8.43
N SER A 459 -6.82 2.07 -8.67
CA SER A 459 -7.05 3.05 -9.73
C SER A 459 -7.01 4.50 -9.25
N ILE A 460 -6.90 4.74 -7.95
CA ILE A 460 -6.88 6.09 -7.36
C ILE A 460 -5.54 6.82 -7.62
N GLY A 461 -4.51 6.11 -8.11
CA GLY A 461 -3.21 6.70 -8.46
C GLY A 461 -2.48 7.23 -7.22
N VAL A 462 -1.98 6.32 -6.40
CA VAL A 462 -1.45 6.61 -5.05
C VAL A 462 0.07 6.67 -5.00
N GLY A 463 0.76 6.45 -6.12
CA GLY A 463 2.20 6.73 -6.22
C GLY A 463 2.87 6.18 -7.47
N MET A 464 4.17 6.47 -7.59
CA MET A 464 5.01 5.98 -8.68
C MET A 464 5.23 4.48 -8.55
N TYR A 465 5.34 3.75 -9.68
CA TYR A 465 5.54 2.30 -9.71
C TYR A 465 4.39 1.45 -9.12
N GLN A 466 3.22 2.04 -8.90
CA GLN A 466 2.06 1.33 -8.36
C GLN A 466 1.64 0.12 -9.21
N HIS A 467 1.88 0.14 -10.52
CA HIS A 467 1.60 -0.98 -11.42
C HIS A 467 2.75 -2.01 -11.51
N ASP A 468 3.87 -1.72 -10.86
CA ASP A 468 5.09 -2.53 -10.89
C ASP A 468 5.29 -3.36 -9.62
N VAL A 469 4.47 -3.14 -8.57
CA VAL A 469 4.45 -3.94 -7.34
C VAL A 469 3.46 -5.11 -7.43
N ASP A 470 3.54 -6.06 -6.50
CA ASP A 470 2.54 -7.13 -6.34
C ASP A 470 1.12 -6.55 -6.19
N GLN A 471 0.29 -6.79 -7.21
CA GLN A 471 -1.05 -6.20 -7.31
C GLN A 471 -2.05 -6.77 -6.31
N LYS A 472 -1.80 -7.97 -5.76
CA LYS A 472 -2.67 -8.58 -4.76
C LYS A 472 -2.40 -7.96 -3.39
N ARG A 473 -1.12 -7.91 -2.98
CA ARG A 473 -0.68 -7.26 -1.74
C ARG A 473 -1.05 -5.79 -1.72
N LEU A 474 -0.92 -5.11 -2.86
CA LEU A 474 -1.37 -3.72 -3.02
C LEU A 474 -2.88 -3.59 -2.76
N ALA A 475 -3.72 -4.42 -3.40
CA ALA A 475 -5.17 -4.34 -3.22
C ALA A 475 -5.57 -4.54 -1.75
N GLU A 476 -5.06 -5.60 -1.11
CA GLU A 476 -5.31 -5.91 0.31
C GLU A 476 -4.89 -4.74 1.20
N SER A 477 -3.70 -4.18 0.96
CA SER A 477 -3.17 -3.06 1.75
C SER A 477 -3.96 -1.76 1.60
N LEU A 478 -4.48 -1.46 0.41
CA LEU A 478 -5.29 -0.26 0.17
C LEU A 478 -6.71 -0.42 0.72
N GLU A 479 -7.28 -1.63 0.66
CA GLU A 479 -8.57 -1.95 1.29
C GLU A 479 -8.50 -1.80 2.83
N GLU A 480 -7.40 -2.24 3.47
CA GLU A 480 -7.14 -2.01 4.89
C GLU A 480 -7.17 -0.53 5.25
N VAL A 481 -6.53 0.33 4.43
CA VAL A 481 -6.51 1.78 4.65
C VAL A 481 -7.90 2.38 4.54
N ILE A 482 -8.67 1.99 3.53
CA ILE A 482 -10.04 2.46 3.37
C ILE A 482 -10.88 2.07 4.59
N ALA A 483 -10.80 0.81 5.03
CA ALA A 483 -11.51 0.36 6.21
C ALA A 483 -11.09 1.17 7.45
N SER A 484 -9.81 1.36 7.69
CA SER A 484 -9.32 2.16 8.83
C SER A 484 -9.85 3.60 8.77
N VAL A 485 -9.77 4.28 7.62
CA VAL A 485 -10.27 5.65 7.47
C VAL A 485 -11.79 5.73 7.67
N VAL A 486 -12.56 4.85 7.02
CA VAL A 486 -14.03 4.81 7.16
C VAL A 486 -14.46 4.62 8.61
N ASN A 487 -13.82 3.68 9.33
CA ASN A 487 -14.15 3.39 10.73
C ASN A 487 -13.63 4.48 11.69
N SER A 488 -12.52 5.17 11.37
CA SER A 488 -12.02 6.33 12.14
C SER A 488 -12.96 7.53 12.04
N VAL A 489 -13.49 7.84 10.86
CA VAL A 489 -14.42 8.95 10.64
C VAL A 489 -15.79 8.64 11.27
N GLY A 490 -16.28 7.41 11.11
CA GLY A 490 -17.63 7.01 11.50
C GLY A 490 -18.67 7.49 10.48
N ILE A 491 -19.66 6.66 10.19
CA ILE A 491 -20.49 6.80 8.98
C ILE A 491 -21.96 7.03 9.34
N ASN A 492 -22.55 8.10 8.80
CA ASN A 492 -23.99 8.37 8.95
C ASN A 492 -24.79 7.36 8.14
N VAL A 493 -25.44 6.42 8.84
CA VAL A 493 -26.16 5.31 8.20
C VAL A 493 -27.36 5.80 7.38
N ASN A 494 -27.88 6.99 7.65
CA ASN A 494 -29.04 7.55 6.97
C ASN A 494 -28.70 8.28 5.66
N THR A 495 -27.43 8.64 5.44
CA THR A 495 -27.00 9.34 4.22
C THR A 495 -25.99 8.55 3.40
N ALA A 496 -25.23 7.64 4.04
CA ALA A 496 -24.21 6.86 3.37
C ALA A 496 -24.74 6.02 2.20
N SER A 497 -23.89 5.89 1.17
CA SER A 497 -24.08 4.94 0.08
C SER A 497 -23.77 3.53 0.54
N TRP A 498 -24.25 2.51 -0.18
CA TRP A 498 -23.88 1.14 0.12
C TRP A 498 -22.37 0.88 -0.08
N ALA A 499 -21.73 1.59 -1.02
CA ALA A 499 -20.29 1.49 -1.25
C ALA A 499 -19.48 2.02 -0.06
N LEU A 500 -19.93 3.10 0.59
CA LEU A 500 -19.28 3.56 1.82
C LEU A 500 -19.52 2.62 3.00
N LEU A 501 -20.74 2.08 3.12
CA LEU A 501 -21.11 1.16 4.20
C LEU A 501 -20.36 -0.18 4.12
N GLU A 502 -19.97 -0.66 2.94
CA GLU A 502 -19.28 -1.96 2.81
C GLU A 502 -17.87 -1.99 3.43
N HIS A 503 -17.31 -0.82 3.73
CA HIS A 503 -16.01 -0.69 4.40
C HIS A 503 -16.14 -0.48 5.92
N VAL A 504 -17.36 -0.40 6.45
CA VAL A 504 -17.59 -0.36 7.89
C VAL A 504 -17.34 -1.75 8.48
N SER A 505 -16.66 -1.80 9.61
CA SER A 505 -16.36 -3.02 10.35
C SER A 505 -17.61 -3.89 10.50
N GLY A 506 -17.51 -5.18 10.13
CA GLY A 506 -18.61 -6.14 10.23
C GLY A 506 -19.67 -6.05 9.12
N ILE A 507 -19.60 -5.07 8.21
CA ILE A 507 -20.55 -4.94 7.10
C ILE A 507 -19.96 -5.56 5.84
N LYS A 508 -20.66 -6.55 5.30
CA LYS A 508 -20.36 -7.11 3.96
C LYS A 508 -21.19 -6.39 2.91
N LYS A 509 -20.74 -6.43 1.65
CA LYS A 509 -21.45 -5.83 0.49
C LYS A 509 -22.97 -6.08 0.44
N ASN A 510 -23.40 -7.32 0.66
CA ASN A 510 -24.84 -7.65 0.64
C ASN A 510 -25.59 -6.98 1.81
N ILE A 511 -24.98 -6.90 3.00
CA ILE A 511 -25.58 -6.22 4.15
C ILE A 511 -25.64 -4.72 3.89
N ALA A 512 -24.60 -4.12 3.31
CA ALA A 512 -24.57 -2.71 2.94
C ALA A 512 -25.72 -2.34 1.98
N LYS A 513 -25.95 -3.15 0.93
CA LYS A 513 -27.10 -2.98 0.03
C LYS A 513 -28.43 -3.09 0.78
N ASN A 514 -28.59 -4.11 1.61
CA ASN A 514 -29.81 -4.31 2.40
C ASN A 514 -30.09 -3.17 3.40
N ILE A 515 -29.06 -2.52 3.97
CA ILE A 515 -29.23 -1.34 4.84
C ILE A 515 -29.86 -0.19 4.04
N VAL A 516 -29.35 0.08 2.84
CA VAL A 516 -29.88 1.14 1.97
C VAL A 516 -31.29 0.81 1.48
N GLU A 517 -31.57 -0.45 1.10
CA GLU A 517 -32.91 -0.91 0.73
C GLU A 517 -33.90 -0.76 1.88
N TYR A 518 -33.53 -1.22 3.09
CA TYR A 518 -34.36 -1.06 4.28
C TYR A 518 -34.68 0.42 4.55
N ARG A 519 -33.67 1.30 4.45
CA ARG A 519 -33.85 2.76 4.60
C ARG A 519 -34.80 3.34 3.55
N LYS A 520 -34.73 2.86 2.31
CA LYS A 520 -35.60 3.29 1.22
C LYS A 520 -37.06 2.90 1.47
N GLU A 521 -37.30 1.71 2.02
CA GLU A 521 -38.65 1.19 2.27
C GLU A 521 -39.27 1.70 3.59
N ASN A 522 -38.45 1.87 4.63
CA ASN A 522 -38.92 2.13 6.00
C ASN A 522 -38.58 3.54 6.51
N GLY A 523 -37.87 4.34 5.71
CA GLY A 523 -37.35 5.64 6.10
C GLY A 523 -36.07 5.56 6.94
N ASN A 524 -35.65 6.71 7.48
CA ASN A 524 -34.41 6.83 8.25
C ASN A 524 -34.44 5.97 9.53
N PHE A 525 -33.29 5.35 9.84
CA PHE A 525 -33.06 4.70 11.13
C PHE A 525 -33.12 5.74 12.25
N LYS A 526 -33.89 5.43 13.29
CA LYS A 526 -34.07 6.29 14.47
C LYS A 526 -33.15 5.92 15.63
N ASN A 527 -32.67 4.68 15.66
CA ASN A 527 -31.75 4.18 16.67
C ASN A 527 -30.91 3.02 16.11
N ARG A 528 -29.71 2.78 16.66
CA ARG A 528 -28.82 1.71 16.17
C ARG A 528 -29.46 0.33 16.24
N LYS A 529 -30.22 0.03 17.31
CA LYS A 529 -30.88 -1.27 17.51
C LYS A 529 -31.80 -1.66 16.35
N SER A 530 -32.39 -0.69 15.66
CA SER A 530 -33.25 -0.95 14.49
C SER A 530 -32.50 -1.56 13.30
N LEU A 531 -31.16 -1.52 13.26
CA LEU A 531 -30.34 -2.21 12.26
C LEU A 531 -30.49 -3.73 12.32
N LEU A 532 -30.79 -4.32 13.47
CA LEU A 532 -31.05 -5.76 13.61
C LEU A 532 -32.27 -6.24 12.80
N LYS A 533 -33.10 -5.32 12.30
CA LYS A 533 -34.22 -5.64 11.39
C LYS A 533 -33.78 -5.81 9.93
N VAL A 534 -32.55 -5.42 9.59
CA VAL A 534 -32.03 -5.53 8.23
C VAL A 534 -31.74 -6.99 7.90
N LYS A 535 -32.20 -7.45 6.73
CA LYS A 535 -32.01 -8.82 6.26
C LYS A 535 -30.52 -9.19 6.19
N GLY A 536 -30.16 -10.34 6.75
CA GLY A 536 -28.79 -10.87 6.73
C GLY A 536 -27.84 -10.23 7.74
N LEU A 537 -28.31 -9.28 8.56
CA LEU A 537 -27.54 -8.68 9.64
C LEU A 537 -27.77 -9.47 10.94
N GLY A 538 -26.74 -10.21 11.36
CA GLY A 538 -26.76 -10.98 12.62
C GLY A 538 -26.10 -10.24 13.79
N ASN A 539 -26.22 -10.79 15.00
CA ASN A 539 -25.70 -10.19 16.23
C ASN A 539 -24.19 -9.89 16.19
N LYS A 540 -23.37 -10.79 15.61
CA LYS A 540 -21.92 -10.55 15.48
C LYS A 540 -21.62 -9.38 14.55
N ALA A 541 -22.30 -9.30 13.40
CA ALA A 541 -22.14 -8.16 12.50
C ALA A 541 -22.59 -6.85 13.16
N TYR A 542 -23.70 -6.89 13.91
CA TYR A 542 -24.17 -5.74 14.69
C TYR A 542 -23.13 -5.27 15.71
N GLU A 543 -22.58 -6.19 16.52
CA GLU A 543 -21.49 -5.90 17.46
C GLU A 543 -20.32 -5.23 16.74
N GLN A 544 -19.88 -5.79 15.61
CA GLN A 544 -18.72 -5.27 14.91
C GLN A 544 -18.95 -3.89 14.26
N MET A 545 -20.19 -3.52 13.91
CA MET A 545 -20.49 -2.30 13.16
C MET A 545 -21.03 -1.15 14.02
N ALA A 546 -21.74 -1.45 15.11
CA ALA A 546 -22.68 -0.49 15.70
C ALA A 546 -22.00 0.78 16.21
N GLY A 547 -20.81 0.66 16.80
CA GLY A 547 -20.04 1.81 17.28
C GLY A 547 -19.46 2.70 16.17
N PHE A 548 -19.42 2.22 14.92
CA PHE A 548 -18.89 2.96 13.76
C PHE A 548 -19.98 3.66 12.94
N LEU A 549 -21.25 3.28 13.14
CA LEU A 549 -22.40 3.91 12.49
C LEU A 549 -22.97 5.00 13.38
N ILE A 550 -23.32 6.15 12.82
CA ILE A 550 -23.93 7.25 13.57
C ILE A 550 -25.35 7.55 13.08
N ILE A 551 -26.15 8.11 13.98
CA ILE A 551 -27.49 8.64 13.70
C ILE A 551 -27.59 10.03 14.34
N GLU A 552 -27.32 11.07 13.55
CA GLU A 552 -27.25 12.47 14.03
C GLU A 552 -28.52 12.93 14.75
N ASN A 553 -29.69 12.62 14.18
CA ASN A 553 -31.00 12.95 14.72
C ASN A 553 -31.70 11.74 15.34
N GLY A 554 -30.93 10.84 15.98
CA GLY A 554 -31.46 9.63 16.61
C GLY A 554 -32.33 9.92 17.84
N GLU A 555 -33.12 8.93 18.26
CA GLU A 555 -33.90 8.94 19.51
C GLU A 555 -32.98 8.98 20.74
N ASN A 556 -31.87 8.24 20.69
CA ASN A 556 -30.81 8.32 21.69
C ASN A 556 -29.67 9.22 21.18
N ILE A 557 -29.29 10.24 21.96
CA ILE A 557 -28.20 11.17 21.60
C ILE A 557 -26.84 10.46 21.53
N LEU A 558 -26.68 9.34 22.25
CA LEU A 558 -25.45 8.54 22.22
C LEU A 558 -25.23 7.87 20.85
N ASP A 559 -26.28 7.69 20.03
CA ASP A 559 -26.15 7.17 18.67
C ASP A 559 -25.40 8.14 17.73
N ASN A 560 -25.17 9.39 18.15
CA ASN A 560 -24.32 10.36 17.44
C ASN A 560 -22.88 10.43 18.01
N THR A 561 -22.47 9.43 18.80
CA THR A 561 -21.13 9.35 19.41
C THR A 561 -20.41 8.07 18.98
N ILE A 562 -19.12 7.97 19.31
CA ILE A 562 -18.34 6.72 19.11
C ILE A 562 -18.65 5.63 20.14
N ILE A 563 -19.42 5.95 21.18
CA ILE A 563 -19.74 5.04 22.28
C ILE A 563 -20.49 3.84 21.69
N HIS A 564 -20.01 2.63 21.97
CA HIS A 564 -20.65 1.41 21.51
C HIS A 564 -21.95 1.16 22.28
N PRO A 565 -23.02 0.60 21.67
CA PRO A 565 -24.26 0.28 22.39
C PRO A 565 -24.10 -0.65 23.59
N GLU A 566 -23.05 -1.49 23.61
CA GLU A 566 -22.71 -2.33 24.79
C GLU A 566 -22.32 -1.51 26.02
N SER A 567 -21.95 -0.24 25.82
CA SER A 567 -21.53 0.70 26.86
C SER A 567 -22.55 1.84 27.10
N TYR A 568 -23.76 1.71 26.53
CA TYR A 568 -25.04 2.29 27.00
C TYR A 568 -25.03 2.70 28.46
N GLU A 569 -25.09 1.67 29.28
CA GLU A 569 -25.31 1.78 30.71
C GLU A 569 -24.21 2.59 31.40
N ILE A 570 -22.95 2.38 31.02
CA ILE A 570 -21.80 3.11 31.58
C ILE A 570 -21.91 4.61 31.29
N ALA A 571 -22.26 5.00 30.06
CA ALA A 571 -22.43 6.40 29.69
C ALA A 571 -23.58 7.06 30.47
N GLU A 572 -24.70 6.36 30.62
CA GLU A 572 -25.85 6.83 31.40
C GLU A 572 -25.52 6.94 32.90
N GLU A 573 -24.74 6.02 33.46
CA GLU A 573 -24.26 6.10 34.84
C GLU A 573 -23.33 7.30 35.06
N ILE A 574 -22.39 7.56 34.13
CA ILE A 574 -21.51 8.74 34.20
C ILE A 574 -22.35 10.01 34.24
N LEU A 575 -23.34 10.14 33.37
CA LEU A 575 -24.24 11.30 33.37
C LEU A 575 -25.03 11.40 34.68
N THR A 576 -25.58 10.28 35.16
CA THR A 576 -26.42 10.23 36.36
C THR A 576 -25.64 10.61 37.63
N VAL A 577 -24.40 10.14 37.80
CA VAL A 577 -23.54 10.50 38.94
C VAL A 577 -23.21 12.00 38.97
N ASN A 578 -23.24 12.65 37.80
CA ASN A 578 -23.07 14.09 37.67
C ASN A 578 -24.40 14.88 37.71
N ASN A 579 -25.51 14.23 38.08
CA ASN A 579 -26.87 14.79 38.09
C ASN A 579 -27.31 15.35 36.73
N ILE A 580 -26.94 14.68 35.64
CA ILE A 580 -27.32 15.01 34.27
C ILE A 580 -28.19 13.87 33.74
N SER A 581 -29.41 14.18 33.31
CA SER A 581 -30.23 13.20 32.57
C SER A 581 -29.84 13.18 31.09
N LEU A 582 -30.10 12.08 30.36
CA LEU A 582 -29.90 12.06 28.90
C LEU A 582 -30.67 13.16 28.17
N LYS A 583 -31.85 13.53 28.70
CA LYS A 583 -32.66 14.63 28.17
C LYS A 583 -31.96 15.98 28.38
N GLU A 584 -31.45 16.24 29.58
CA GLU A 584 -30.68 17.45 29.88
C GLU A 584 -29.39 17.51 29.05
N TYR A 585 -28.70 16.38 28.89
CA TYR A 585 -27.51 16.28 28.06
C TYR A 585 -27.81 16.65 26.60
N ARG A 586 -28.98 16.29 26.06
CA ARG A 586 -29.42 16.69 24.72
C ARG A 586 -29.81 18.17 24.64
N GLU A 587 -30.61 18.66 25.58
CA GLU A 587 -31.18 20.00 25.53
C GLU A 587 -30.15 21.09 25.91
N ASN A 588 -29.22 20.78 26.82
CA ASN A 588 -28.21 21.70 27.38
C ASN A 588 -26.79 21.11 27.27
N LEU A 589 -26.40 20.72 26.05
CA LEU A 589 -25.16 20.00 25.78
C LEU A 589 -23.91 20.72 26.31
N LYS A 590 -23.82 22.04 26.09
CA LYS A 590 -22.65 22.85 26.50
C LYS A 590 -22.47 22.85 28.02
N ASP A 591 -23.54 23.10 28.76
CA ASP A 591 -23.50 23.18 30.23
C ASP A 591 -23.27 21.79 30.84
N SER A 592 -23.90 20.76 30.27
CA SER A 592 -23.70 19.37 30.69
C SER A 592 -22.24 18.95 30.53
N ARG A 593 -21.60 19.30 29.41
CA ARG A 593 -20.17 19.04 29.18
C ARG A 593 -19.26 19.81 30.14
N GLU A 594 -19.61 21.05 30.46
CA GLU A 594 -18.84 21.83 31.44
C GLU A 594 -18.86 21.18 32.82
N LYS A 595 -20.03 20.70 33.29
CA LYS A 595 -20.16 19.93 34.53
C LYS A 595 -19.26 18.68 34.52
N LEU A 596 -19.27 17.95 33.40
CA LEU A 596 -18.48 16.72 33.23
C LEU A 596 -16.97 16.96 33.28
N LYS A 597 -16.43 18.16 32.99
CA LYS A 597 -14.97 18.39 33.04
C LYS A 597 -14.34 18.12 34.41
N SER A 598 -15.15 18.21 35.48
CA SER A 598 -14.71 17.92 36.86
C SER A 598 -14.79 16.43 37.23
N PHE A 599 -15.33 15.59 36.35
CA PHE A 599 -15.50 14.16 36.57
C PHE A 599 -14.16 13.43 36.57
N ASN A 600 -13.94 12.63 37.61
CA ASN A 600 -12.78 11.76 37.71
C ASN A 600 -13.13 10.35 37.21
N PHE A 601 -12.84 10.10 35.94
CA PHE A 601 -13.15 8.83 35.29
C PHE A 601 -12.35 7.65 35.86
N GLU A 602 -11.10 7.85 36.31
CA GLU A 602 -10.28 6.79 36.89
C GLU A 602 -10.89 6.27 38.19
N LYS A 603 -11.29 7.20 39.08
CA LYS A 603 -11.95 6.86 40.34
C LYS A 603 -13.28 6.16 40.10
N PHE A 604 -14.09 6.64 39.15
CA PHE A 604 -15.36 6.00 38.81
C PHE A 604 -15.16 4.58 38.27
N ALA A 605 -14.17 4.37 37.40
CA ALA A 605 -13.85 3.05 36.87
C ALA A 605 -13.46 2.08 37.99
N ASP A 606 -12.61 2.52 38.94
CA ASP A 606 -12.20 1.72 40.10
C ASP A 606 -13.38 1.40 41.04
N GLU A 607 -14.24 2.37 41.34
CA GLU A 607 -15.41 2.19 42.23
C GLU A 607 -16.47 1.25 41.64
N LYS A 608 -16.64 1.27 40.32
CA LYS A 608 -17.64 0.45 39.60
C LYS A 608 -17.10 -0.87 39.07
N GLY A 609 -15.78 -1.07 39.10
CA GLY A 609 -15.13 -2.25 38.52
C GLY A 609 -15.18 -2.29 36.99
N TYR A 610 -15.24 -1.12 36.33
CA TYR A 610 -15.21 -1.01 34.88
C TYR A 610 -13.78 -0.91 34.35
N GLY A 611 -13.59 -1.26 33.07
CA GLY A 611 -12.33 -1.07 32.36
C GLY A 611 -11.95 0.41 32.25
N LYS A 612 -10.74 0.78 32.68
CA LYS A 612 -10.30 2.20 32.73
C LYS A 612 -10.27 2.86 31.36
N GLU A 613 -9.78 2.15 30.34
CA GLU A 613 -9.68 2.70 28.99
C GLU A 613 -11.06 2.90 28.36
N THR A 614 -11.99 1.97 28.57
CA THR A 614 -13.39 2.06 28.14
C THR A 614 -14.09 3.23 28.81
N VAL A 615 -13.98 3.38 30.15
CA VAL A 615 -14.58 4.54 30.83
C VAL A 615 -13.98 5.85 30.35
N LYS A 616 -12.66 5.90 30.14
CA LYS A 616 -11.96 7.07 29.60
C LYS A 616 -12.49 7.45 28.21
N ASP A 617 -12.58 6.50 27.28
CA ASP A 617 -13.08 6.76 25.92
C ASP A 617 -14.54 7.24 25.93
N ILE A 618 -15.39 6.65 26.78
CA ILE A 618 -16.78 7.07 26.96
C ILE A 618 -16.84 8.49 27.51
N TYR A 619 -16.06 8.78 28.56
CA TYR A 619 -15.97 10.11 29.13
C TYR A 619 -15.53 11.14 28.08
N GLU A 620 -14.45 10.87 27.34
CA GLU A 620 -13.95 11.74 26.28
C GLU A 620 -15.00 11.99 25.18
N ALA A 621 -15.77 10.96 24.82
CA ALA A 621 -16.87 11.06 23.86
C ALA A 621 -18.06 11.87 24.39
N LEU A 622 -18.30 11.91 25.71
CA LEU A 622 -19.34 12.74 26.32
C LEU A 622 -18.92 14.21 26.42
N ILE A 623 -17.65 14.52 26.69
CA ILE A 623 -17.21 15.91 26.88
C ILE A 623 -16.90 16.67 25.59
N ARG A 624 -16.89 16.00 24.44
CA ARG A 624 -16.54 16.59 23.13
C ARG A 624 -17.65 16.38 22.11
N ASP A 625 -17.75 17.28 21.15
CA ASP A 625 -18.49 16.99 19.92
C ASP A 625 -17.80 15.86 19.18
N ARG A 626 -18.59 15.11 18.40
CA ARG A 626 -18.01 14.15 17.46
C ARG A 626 -17.06 14.91 16.55
N ARG A 627 -15.77 14.64 16.72
CA ARG A 627 -14.71 15.22 15.91
C ARG A 627 -14.55 14.34 14.69
N ASP A 628 -15.01 14.81 13.52
CA ASP A 628 -14.57 14.22 12.27
C ASP A 628 -13.06 14.50 12.18
N PRO A 629 -12.18 13.48 12.09
CA PRO A 629 -10.72 13.70 12.07
C PRO A 629 -10.27 14.61 10.92
N ARG A 630 -11.13 14.79 9.91
CA ARG A 630 -10.90 15.65 8.75
C ARG A 630 -11.12 17.13 9.05
N ASP A 631 -11.85 17.51 10.09
CA ASP A 631 -12.19 18.92 10.39
C ASP A 631 -10.97 19.75 10.84
N GLU A 632 -9.90 19.09 11.29
CA GLU A 632 -8.65 19.72 11.73
C GLU A 632 -7.67 20.01 10.59
N LEU A 633 -7.89 19.42 9.40
CA LEU A 633 -6.98 19.52 8.28
C LEU A 633 -7.26 20.78 7.45
N GLU A 634 -6.22 21.28 6.77
CA GLU A 634 -6.35 22.45 5.92
C GLU A 634 -7.29 22.17 4.73
N ARG A 635 -8.26 23.06 4.54
CA ARG A 635 -9.25 22.94 3.47
C ARG A 635 -8.61 23.21 2.10
N PRO A 636 -9.11 22.59 1.02
CA PRO A 636 -8.61 22.83 -0.33
C PRO A 636 -8.54 24.32 -0.69
N LEU A 637 -7.46 24.73 -1.35
CA LEU A 637 -7.28 26.12 -1.81
C LEU A 637 -8.30 26.45 -2.90
N LEU A 638 -9.22 27.36 -2.60
CA LEU A 638 -10.14 27.94 -3.57
C LEU A 638 -9.45 29.08 -4.31
N LYS A 639 -9.27 28.91 -5.62
CA LYS A 639 -8.57 29.87 -6.48
C LYS A 639 -9.55 30.81 -7.19
N SER A 640 -9.03 31.95 -7.64
CA SER A 640 -9.74 32.91 -8.49
C SER A 640 -8.89 33.49 -9.63
N ASP A 641 -7.60 33.15 -9.73
CA ASP A 641 -6.73 33.59 -10.82
C ASP A 641 -5.62 32.55 -11.10
N ILE A 642 -4.98 32.66 -12.26
CA ILE A 642 -3.98 31.73 -12.79
C ILE A 642 -2.55 32.26 -12.72
N LEU A 643 -1.63 31.40 -12.31
CA LEU A 643 -0.19 31.63 -12.29
C LEU A 643 0.48 31.03 -13.53
N ASN A 644 1.11 31.84 -14.38
CA ASN A 644 1.92 31.36 -15.51
C ASN A 644 3.41 31.37 -15.17
N ILE A 645 4.22 30.52 -15.84
CA ILE A 645 5.66 30.39 -15.55
C ILE A 645 6.42 31.69 -15.87
N GLU A 646 5.93 32.47 -16.82
CA GLU A 646 6.43 33.79 -17.20
C GLU A 646 6.24 34.82 -16.07
N ASN A 647 5.26 34.60 -15.21
CA ASN A 647 4.96 35.46 -14.06
C ASN A 647 5.75 35.04 -12.81
N LEU A 648 6.50 33.93 -12.87
CA LEU A 648 7.30 33.46 -11.75
C LEU A 648 8.66 34.15 -11.72
N GLN A 649 9.05 34.55 -10.52
CA GLN A 649 10.36 35.10 -10.23
C GLN A 649 11.00 34.31 -9.10
N PRO A 650 12.31 34.01 -9.17
CA PRO A 650 13.04 33.49 -8.01
C PRO A 650 12.78 34.38 -6.79
N GLY A 651 12.35 33.75 -5.70
CA GLY A 651 11.98 34.41 -4.46
C GLY A 651 10.49 34.73 -4.30
N MET A 652 9.64 34.46 -5.30
CA MET A 652 8.19 34.59 -5.15
C MET A 652 7.65 33.54 -4.17
N GLU A 653 6.82 33.96 -3.22
CA GLU A 653 6.15 33.08 -2.27
C GLU A 653 4.77 32.67 -2.79
N LEU A 654 4.47 31.39 -2.70
CA LEU A 654 3.26 30.76 -3.23
C LEU A 654 2.76 29.71 -2.24
N GLU A 655 1.46 29.43 -2.30
CA GLU A 655 0.89 28.23 -1.68
C GLU A 655 0.67 27.18 -2.77
N GLY A 656 1.01 25.94 -2.47
CA GLY A 656 0.86 24.82 -3.38
C GLY A 656 0.40 23.56 -2.66
N THR A 657 -0.22 22.66 -3.42
CA THR A 657 -0.68 21.36 -2.91
C THR A 657 0.34 20.28 -3.26
N VAL A 658 0.79 19.50 -2.28
CA VAL A 658 1.66 18.34 -2.51
C VAL A 658 0.90 17.31 -3.35
N ARG A 659 1.35 17.06 -4.58
CA ARG A 659 0.76 16.04 -5.47
C ARG A 659 1.34 14.67 -5.23
N ASN A 660 2.64 14.60 -4.95
CA ASN A 660 3.35 13.36 -4.73
C ASN A 660 4.55 13.57 -3.81
N VAL A 661 4.83 12.62 -2.94
CA VAL A 661 6.01 12.61 -2.07
C VAL A 661 6.89 11.45 -2.50
N VAL A 662 8.17 11.73 -2.74
CA VAL A 662 9.18 10.77 -3.18
C VAL A 662 10.41 10.88 -2.29
N LYS A 663 11.29 9.87 -2.25
CA LYS A 663 12.45 9.89 -1.33
C LYS A 663 13.39 11.08 -1.52
N PHE A 664 13.45 11.65 -2.72
CA PHE A 664 14.33 12.79 -3.02
C PHE A 664 13.61 14.16 -2.95
N GLY A 665 12.33 14.22 -2.62
CA GLY A 665 11.59 15.48 -2.53
C GLY A 665 10.08 15.32 -2.62
N ALA A 666 9.39 16.38 -3.02
CA ALA A 666 7.96 16.35 -3.28
C ALA A 666 7.62 17.17 -4.52
N PHE A 667 6.62 16.70 -5.27
CA PHE A 667 6.05 17.42 -6.40
C PHE A 667 4.86 18.24 -5.92
N ILE A 668 4.91 19.56 -6.14
CA ILE A 668 3.96 20.52 -5.62
C ILE A 668 3.25 21.20 -6.78
N ASP A 669 1.93 21.13 -6.78
CA ASP A 669 1.09 21.92 -7.68
C ASP A 669 0.93 23.33 -7.11
N ILE A 670 1.63 24.28 -7.71
CA ILE A 670 1.55 25.72 -7.44
C ILE A 670 0.67 26.46 -8.48
N GLY A 671 -0.11 25.73 -9.27
CA GLY A 671 -0.93 26.27 -10.36
C GLY A 671 -0.18 26.50 -11.67
N LEU A 672 0.91 25.75 -11.92
CA LEU A 672 1.60 25.69 -13.21
C LEU A 672 1.13 24.48 -14.05
N LYS A 673 1.54 24.43 -15.32
CA LYS A 673 1.28 23.28 -16.20
C LYS A 673 1.97 21.99 -15.72
N ASN A 674 3.17 22.11 -15.16
CA ASN A 674 3.93 21.00 -14.60
C ASN A 674 4.10 21.23 -13.09
N ASP A 675 4.08 20.16 -12.31
CA ASP A 675 4.39 20.23 -10.88
C ASP A 675 5.81 20.76 -10.66
N ALA A 676 5.96 21.60 -9.64
CA ALA A 676 7.24 22.14 -9.23
C ALA A 676 7.90 21.21 -8.20
N LEU A 677 9.21 21.03 -8.28
CA LEU A 677 9.95 20.10 -7.42
C LEU A 677 10.46 20.83 -6.17
N LEU A 678 10.03 20.36 -5.00
CA LEU A 678 10.63 20.69 -3.71
C LEU A 678 11.60 19.57 -3.33
N HIS A 679 12.90 19.76 -3.60
CA HIS A 679 13.92 18.76 -3.30
C HIS A 679 14.06 18.54 -1.78
N ILE A 680 14.46 17.34 -1.34
CA ILE A 680 14.58 16.96 0.08
C ILE A 680 15.40 17.96 0.91
N SER A 681 16.50 18.45 0.34
CA SER A 681 17.38 19.45 0.97
C SER A 681 16.75 20.83 1.13
N GLU A 682 15.61 21.06 0.50
CA GLU A 682 14.89 22.34 0.47
C GLU A 682 13.58 22.32 1.28
N ILE A 683 13.22 21.17 1.88
CA ILE A 683 11.97 20.98 2.62
C ILE A 683 11.99 21.72 3.98
N SER A 684 13.14 21.77 4.64
CA SER A 684 13.29 22.34 5.97
C SER A 684 14.71 22.88 6.18
N ASP A 685 14.87 23.81 7.12
CA ASP A 685 16.19 24.24 7.61
C ASP A 685 16.88 23.17 8.47
N LYS A 686 16.14 22.15 8.94
CA LYS A 686 16.68 20.97 9.61
C LYS A 686 16.92 19.85 8.61
N PHE A 687 17.83 18.94 8.95
CA PHE A 687 18.06 17.74 8.14
C PHE A 687 16.78 16.89 8.08
N VAL A 688 16.27 16.69 6.87
CA VAL A 688 15.15 15.81 6.57
C VAL A 688 15.71 14.52 6.00
N LYS A 689 15.47 13.40 6.68
CA LYS A 689 15.91 12.08 6.22
C LYS A 689 14.97 11.52 5.15
N ASP A 690 13.68 11.72 5.33
CA ASP A 690 12.63 11.31 4.41
C ASP A 690 11.60 12.44 4.26
N PRO A 691 11.31 12.91 3.03
CA PRO A 691 10.29 13.91 2.77
C PRO A 691 8.93 13.57 3.38
N SER A 692 8.59 12.28 3.46
CA SER A 692 7.31 11.77 3.97
C SER A 692 7.11 12.01 5.47
N GLU A 693 8.18 12.31 6.22
CA GLU A 693 8.11 12.69 7.64
C GLU A 693 7.58 14.12 7.83
N VAL A 694 7.65 14.96 6.79
CA VAL A 694 7.36 16.39 6.87
C VAL A 694 6.28 16.84 5.88
N LEU A 695 6.09 16.06 4.81
CA LEU A 695 5.17 16.33 3.73
C LEU A 695 4.23 15.15 3.51
N SER A 696 2.98 15.44 3.16
CA SER A 696 1.95 14.45 2.86
C SER A 696 1.22 14.81 1.58
N VAL A 697 0.83 13.82 0.77
CA VAL A 697 0.02 14.06 -0.44
C VAL A 697 -1.30 14.74 -0.07
N GLY A 698 -1.67 15.77 -0.82
CA GLY A 698 -2.82 16.62 -0.54
C GLY A 698 -2.57 17.74 0.45
N GLN A 699 -1.42 17.76 1.15
CA GLN A 699 -1.07 18.83 2.08
C GLN A 699 -0.86 20.14 1.32
N ILE A 700 -1.41 21.23 1.87
CA ILE A 700 -1.15 22.58 1.39
C ILE A 700 0.08 23.12 2.12
N ILE A 701 1.02 23.68 1.37
CA ILE A 701 2.27 24.21 1.92
C ILE A 701 2.60 25.55 1.29
N LYS A 702 3.18 26.44 2.11
CA LYS A 702 3.86 27.65 1.65
C LYS A 702 5.26 27.30 1.17
N VAL A 703 5.58 27.76 -0.04
CA VAL A 703 6.86 27.52 -0.73
C VAL A 703 7.33 28.82 -1.39
N LYS A 704 8.62 28.88 -1.68
CA LYS A 704 9.26 29.97 -2.40
C LYS A 704 9.92 29.42 -3.66
N VAL A 705 9.82 30.16 -4.77
CA VAL A 705 10.49 29.78 -6.02
C VAL A 705 12.01 29.92 -5.82
N LYS A 706 12.76 28.83 -6.04
CA LYS A 706 14.22 28.79 -5.93
C LYS A 706 14.87 29.09 -7.28
N ASP A 707 14.52 28.31 -8.29
CA ASP A 707 15.07 28.38 -9.64
C ASP A 707 14.02 27.98 -10.69
N ILE A 708 14.23 28.41 -11.93
CA ILE A 708 13.31 28.22 -13.04
C ILE A 708 14.12 27.79 -14.28
N ASP A 709 13.89 26.57 -14.75
CA ASP A 709 14.42 26.07 -16.02
C ASP A 709 13.32 26.13 -17.09
N LYS A 710 13.42 27.14 -17.95
CA LYS A 710 12.42 27.40 -19.01
C LYS A 710 12.49 26.39 -20.16
N GLU A 711 13.66 25.83 -20.47
CA GLU A 711 13.81 24.87 -21.57
C GLU A 711 13.16 23.54 -21.20
N ARG A 712 13.39 23.06 -19.97
CA ARG A 712 12.82 21.80 -19.48
C ARG A 712 11.44 21.96 -18.83
N GLN A 713 10.93 23.19 -18.73
CA GLN A 713 9.67 23.54 -18.06
C GLN A 713 9.61 23.04 -16.62
N ARG A 714 10.70 23.25 -15.86
CA ARG A 714 10.85 22.83 -14.46
C ARG A 714 11.00 24.04 -13.55
N VAL A 715 10.41 23.95 -12.36
CA VAL A 715 10.54 24.96 -11.30
C VAL A 715 11.02 24.27 -10.04
N GLY A 716 12.13 24.75 -9.49
CA GLY A 716 12.64 24.36 -8.19
C GLY A 716 12.00 25.21 -7.08
N LEU A 717 11.56 24.56 -6.01
CA LEU A 717 10.96 25.21 -4.84
C LEU A 717 11.87 25.08 -3.61
N THR A 718 11.69 25.99 -2.65
CA THR A 718 12.30 25.90 -1.33
C THR A 718 11.33 26.34 -0.23
N ARG A 719 11.44 25.72 0.94
CA ARG A 719 10.75 26.10 2.18
C ARG A 719 11.71 26.59 3.26
N ARG A 720 13.01 26.64 2.94
CA ARG A 720 14.03 27.09 3.87
C ARG A 720 13.88 28.57 4.15
N THR A 721 14.07 28.94 5.41
CA THR A 721 14.04 30.34 5.86
C THR A 721 15.43 30.98 5.82
N THR A 722 16.51 30.18 5.76
CA THR A 722 17.89 30.66 5.64
C THR A 722 18.33 30.81 4.17
N LYS A 723 18.83 32.02 3.83
CA LYS A 723 19.45 32.32 2.53
C LYS A 723 20.76 31.59 2.32
#